data_AF-A9B5A6-F1
#
_entry.id   AF-A9B5A6-F1
#
_cell.length_a   1.000
_cell.length_b   1.000
_cell.length_c   1.000
_cell.angle_alpha   90.00
_cell.angle_beta   90.00
_cell.angle_gamma   90.00
#
_symmetry.space_group_name_H-M   'P 1'
#
loop_
_entity.id
_entity.type
_entity.pdbx_description
1 polymer ?
#
loop_
_entity_poly.entity_id
_entity_poly.type
_entity_poly.pdbx_seq_one_letter_code
_entity_poly.pdbx_strand_id
1 'polypeptide(L)'
;MAFATPEQVHRYPRRFKWIFEVLCTVLIVVAVVRWGRAVLQYLWDSRNINAAFAARDTFYEPLVNWFNQTGTTRPRLRDLADLAPYFGWLGLTLLVVVFVRNFFPTIRTSSRGILIEWGNGWLPVGWEQVSGLRVTEDLSGERFVVLLQTNNKALTGWHRFYSVLYRFSLRRGILITSGISDFLPLVRMLTSELEQVARQTKQPAVKLDEKASSPLFQLLLSPAGFFSRRSKSDKDYVEYATQAGLTAQPGRVASIMATYPKRISSLLVIGTAVMAVLGLLRVLEMLRQWIGLSFGVGGIFKSAPLPLDQSAWWLPVAAVLLLVVLIPILVVIRNILPDIESRQEGLMVRYFNRWLLVRWEEIIAVKTASLSENNHVMLIQTTNQSLKMMHHISSLLFDGSNARGVLLTSALSVYDPLVQQIVLEVSRRQRPSEQDEGILTEDAPAWLLRLMFKPSDAIDRMVSNILRREDSTKIKFDTMMILGRPMVWLTAIPTLMLLVERHINGVHYPTVSSIINVLVFVFICLLEYPIAAAVAQFSERNLDGDAHLARPFYLYPTAQLPRIVVMLGALLLLVLNVPLLPVLLWIGAAIWSFLLTAGLWEGLYGWSGGKLLGIGAIPAIIQVLALMMWASMS
;
A
#
# COMPACT_ATOMS: atom_id res chain seq x y z
N MET A 1 -39.65 -32.87 -18.32
CA MET A 1 -39.91 -32.10 -17.08
C MET A 1 -38.58 -31.66 -16.51
N ALA A 2 -38.20 -30.38 -16.65
CA ALA A 2 -36.96 -29.86 -16.08
C ALA A 2 -37.20 -29.56 -14.60
N PHE A 3 -36.41 -30.16 -13.71
CA PHE A 3 -36.43 -29.84 -12.29
C PHE A 3 -36.09 -28.35 -12.14
N ALA A 4 -37.05 -27.54 -11.71
CA ALA A 4 -36.79 -26.16 -11.35
C ALA A 4 -35.86 -26.17 -10.14
N THR A 5 -34.61 -25.75 -10.33
CA THR A 5 -33.68 -25.53 -9.22
C THR A 5 -34.34 -24.52 -8.26
N PRO A 6 -34.49 -24.86 -6.96
CA PRO A 6 -35.10 -23.95 -6.00
C PRO A 6 -34.28 -22.67 -5.92
N GLU A 7 -34.95 -21.52 -5.81
CA GLU A 7 -34.28 -20.22 -5.70
C GLU A 7 -33.37 -20.22 -4.46
N GLN A 8 -32.05 -20.11 -4.67
CA GLN A 8 -31.07 -20.06 -3.59
C GLN A 8 -30.58 -18.62 -3.41
N VAL A 9 -30.45 -18.21 -2.14
CA VAL A 9 -30.04 -16.86 -1.76
C VAL A 9 -28.69 -16.92 -1.06
N HIS A 10 -27.69 -16.29 -1.66
CA HIS A 10 -26.32 -16.26 -1.16
C HIS A 10 -26.02 -14.89 -0.56
N ARG A 11 -25.60 -14.85 0.72
CA ARG A 11 -25.39 -13.63 1.50
C ARG A 11 -24.03 -13.63 2.19
N TYR A 12 -23.46 -12.44 2.33
CA TYR A 12 -22.28 -12.25 3.17
C TYR A 12 -22.65 -12.26 4.67
N PRO A 13 -21.74 -12.68 5.56
CA PRO A 13 -21.94 -12.62 7.01
C PRO A 13 -22.35 -11.22 7.46
N ARG A 14 -23.39 -11.14 8.30
CA ARG A 14 -23.94 -9.86 8.78
C ARG A 14 -22.87 -8.97 9.43
N ARG A 15 -21.97 -9.56 10.22
CA ARG A 15 -20.87 -8.83 10.88
C ARG A 15 -19.96 -8.13 9.87
N PHE A 16 -19.66 -8.78 8.75
CA PHE A 16 -18.82 -8.22 7.69
C PHE A 16 -19.53 -7.05 7.00
N LYS A 17 -20.79 -7.22 6.60
CA LYS A 17 -21.60 -6.14 6.00
C LYS A 17 -21.77 -4.93 6.95
N TRP A 18 -21.98 -5.20 8.23
CA TRP A 18 -22.16 -4.17 9.26
C TRP A 18 -20.94 -3.25 9.40
N ILE A 19 -19.71 -3.79 9.36
CA ILE A 19 -18.48 -2.97 9.44
C ILE A 19 -18.43 -1.96 8.28
N PHE A 20 -18.72 -2.39 7.06
CA PHE A 20 -18.75 -1.49 5.90
C PHE A 20 -19.90 -0.49 5.96
N GLU A 21 -21.07 -0.89 6.47
CA GLU A 21 -22.20 0.02 6.69
C GLU A 21 -21.87 1.10 7.72
N VAL A 22 -21.22 0.74 8.84
CA VAL A 22 -20.75 1.70 9.85
C VAL A 22 -19.72 2.64 9.24
N LEU A 23 -18.72 2.12 8.52
CA LEU A 23 -17.70 2.94 7.85
C LEU A 23 -18.32 3.93 6.84
N CYS A 24 -19.27 3.45 6.02
CA CYS A 24 -20.01 4.28 5.07
C CYS A 24 -20.84 5.35 5.77
N THR A 25 -21.49 5.00 6.88
CA THR A 25 -22.30 5.93 7.68
C THR A 25 -21.41 7.02 8.28
N VAL A 26 -20.27 6.65 8.87
CA VAL A 26 -19.30 7.62 9.39
C VAL A 26 -18.79 8.54 8.28
N LEU A 27 -18.45 8.00 7.11
CA LEU A 27 -18.03 8.79 5.95
C LEU A 27 -19.09 9.80 5.51
N ILE A 28 -20.36 9.38 5.42
CA ILE A 28 -21.48 10.29 5.08
C ILE A 28 -21.63 11.35 6.16
N VAL A 29 -21.68 10.97 7.43
CA VAL A 29 -21.86 11.93 8.54
C VAL A 29 -20.74 12.97 8.52
N VAL A 30 -19.48 12.55 8.38
CA VAL A 30 -18.34 13.47 8.30
C VAL A 30 -18.45 14.39 7.08
N ALA A 31 -18.79 13.86 5.90
CA ALA A 31 -18.94 14.67 4.69
C ALA A 31 -20.09 15.67 4.80
N VAL A 32 -21.24 15.27 5.36
CA VAL A 32 -22.40 16.13 5.60
C VAL A 32 -22.09 17.19 6.65
N VAL A 33 -21.41 16.85 7.75
CA VAL A 33 -20.98 17.81 8.76
C VAL A 33 -20.02 18.84 8.16
N ARG A 34 -19.05 18.39 7.35
CA ARG A 34 -18.09 19.28 6.68
C ARG A 34 -18.77 20.20 5.66
N TRP A 35 -19.68 19.66 4.86
CA TRP A 35 -20.47 20.44 3.90
C TRP A 35 -21.41 21.41 4.61
N GLY A 36 -22.14 20.96 5.64
CA GLY A 36 -23.02 21.78 6.45
C GLY A 36 -22.27 22.92 7.13
N ARG A 37 -21.06 22.65 7.65
CA ARG A 37 -20.16 23.69 8.16
C ARG A 37 -19.83 24.72 7.08
N ALA A 38 -19.45 24.29 5.87
CA ALA A 38 -19.12 25.20 4.78
C ALA A 38 -20.32 26.04 4.32
N VAL A 39 -21.51 25.45 4.23
CA VAL A 39 -22.76 26.17 3.89
C VAL A 39 -23.11 27.19 4.97
N LEU A 40 -23.03 26.81 6.25
CA LEU A 40 -23.27 27.73 7.35
C LEU A 40 -22.25 28.89 7.36
N GLN A 41 -20.98 28.59 7.08
CA GLN A 41 -19.94 29.60 6.92
C GLN A 41 -20.24 30.55 5.75
N TYR A 42 -20.67 30.03 4.60
CA TYR A 42 -21.12 30.83 3.45
C TYR A 42 -22.32 31.73 3.79
N LEU A 43 -23.34 31.19 4.45
CA LEU A 43 -24.51 31.97 4.87
C LEU A 43 -24.14 33.08 5.86
N TRP A 44 -23.19 32.80 6.74
CA TRP A 44 -22.70 33.75 7.73
C TRP A 44 -21.85 34.86 7.09
N ASP A 45 -20.97 34.51 6.14
CA ASP A 45 -20.11 35.48 5.44
C ASP A 45 -20.87 36.31 4.42
N SER A 46 -21.81 35.71 3.68
CA SER A 46 -22.67 36.43 2.70
C SER A 46 -23.59 37.45 3.37
N ARG A 47 -24.03 37.20 4.61
CA ARG A 47 -24.86 38.12 5.39
C ARG A 47 -24.08 39.13 6.23
N ASN A 48 -22.74 39.15 6.15
CA ASN A 48 -21.86 40.00 6.96
C ASN A 48 -22.22 39.98 8.47
N ILE A 49 -22.55 38.82 9.02
CA ILE A 49 -22.92 38.70 10.44
C ILE A 49 -21.67 38.95 11.30
N ASN A 50 -21.64 40.10 12.00
CA ASN A 50 -20.52 40.49 12.85
C ASN A 50 -20.31 39.46 13.97
N ALA A 51 -19.11 38.86 14.03
CA ALA A 51 -18.72 37.91 15.07
C ALA A 51 -18.83 38.50 16.50
N ALA A 52 -18.73 39.82 16.63
CA ALA A 52 -18.94 40.55 17.88
C ALA A 52 -20.37 40.44 18.44
N PHE A 53 -21.38 40.23 17.58
CA PHE A 53 -22.77 40.04 18.00
C PHE A 53 -22.99 38.63 18.57
N ALA A 54 -22.30 37.63 18.02
CA ALA A 54 -22.40 36.24 18.46
C ALA A 54 -21.52 35.91 19.67
N ALA A 55 -20.48 36.70 19.94
CA ALA A 55 -19.67 36.62 21.16
C ALA A 55 -20.38 37.17 22.41
N ARG A 56 -21.54 37.83 22.24
CA ARG A 56 -22.29 38.44 23.34
C ARG A 56 -23.28 37.47 24.01
N ASP A 57 -23.54 36.33 23.37
CA ASP A 57 -24.57 35.39 23.76
C ASP A 57 -23.95 33.98 23.92
N THR A 58 -23.91 33.49 25.15
CA THR A 58 -23.23 32.23 25.55
C THR A 58 -23.75 31.00 24.82
N PHE A 59 -24.95 31.08 24.24
CA PHE A 59 -25.51 30.01 23.43
C PHE A 59 -24.81 29.83 22.07
N TYR A 60 -24.32 30.92 21.45
CA TYR A 60 -23.70 30.88 20.12
C TYR A 60 -22.18 30.72 20.17
N GLU A 61 -21.56 30.94 21.33
CA GLU A 61 -20.12 30.82 21.54
C GLU A 61 -19.54 29.46 21.09
N PRO A 62 -20.13 28.29 21.41
CA PRO A 62 -19.59 26.99 20.96
C PRO A 62 -19.64 26.84 19.45
N LEU A 63 -20.67 27.39 18.82
CA LEU A 63 -20.93 27.30 17.39
C LEU A 63 -19.97 28.23 16.61
N VAL A 64 -19.70 29.43 17.15
CA VAL A 64 -18.67 30.35 16.65
C VAL A 64 -17.28 29.75 16.81
N ASN A 65 -16.97 29.15 17.96
CA ASN A 65 -15.70 28.46 18.20
C ASN A 65 -15.52 27.26 17.26
N TRP A 66 -16.57 26.48 17.02
CA TRP A 66 -16.56 25.39 16.04
C TRP A 66 -16.33 25.88 14.59
N PHE A 67 -16.85 27.06 14.22
CA PHE A 67 -16.51 27.69 12.93
C PHE A 67 -15.05 28.15 12.87
N ASN A 68 -14.49 28.62 13.99
CA ASN A 68 -13.16 29.21 14.11
C ASN A 68 -12.03 28.21 14.41
N GLN A 69 -12.33 26.93 14.66
CA GLN A 69 -11.37 25.88 15.02
C GLN A 69 -10.26 25.58 13.97
N THR A 70 -10.27 26.21 12.79
CA THR A 70 -9.24 26.06 11.75
C THR A 70 -8.17 27.16 11.77
N GLY A 71 -7.94 27.77 12.93
CA GLY A 71 -6.96 28.84 13.08
C GLY A 71 -7.54 30.24 12.88
N THR A 72 -6.76 31.25 13.25
CA THR A 72 -7.13 32.66 13.46
C THR A 72 -7.66 33.41 12.22
N THR A 73 -7.78 32.77 11.07
CA THR A 73 -8.18 33.39 9.79
C THR A 73 -9.12 32.48 9.01
N ARG A 74 -10.42 32.73 9.19
CA ARG A 74 -11.53 32.10 8.47
C ARG A 74 -11.45 32.40 6.96
N PRO A 75 -11.47 31.40 6.06
CA PRO A 75 -11.69 31.65 4.64
C PRO A 75 -13.12 32.17 4.46
N ARG A 76 -13.26 33.41 3.98
CA ARG A 76 -14.58 34.03 3.75
C ARG A 76 -15.19 33.42 2.50
N LEU A 77 -16.21 32.59 2.67
CA LEU A 77 -16.97 31.99 1.58
C LEU A 77 -18.03 33.01 1.15
N ARG A 78 -17.78 33.77 0.07
CA ARG A 78 -18.68 34.85 -0.37
C ARG A 78 -19.41 34.50 -1.66
N ASP A 79 -18.80 33.67 -2.50
CA ASP A 79 -19.38 33.24 -3.76
C ASP A 79 -19.85 31.78 -3.68
N LEU A 80 -20.92 31.45 -4.42
CA LEU A 80 -21.36 30.06 -4.57
C LEU A 80 -20.27 29.16 -5.17
N ALA A 81 -19.38 29.73 -5.97
CA ALA A 81 -18.23 29.03 -6.54
C ALA A 81 -17.25 28.53 -5.46
N ASP A 82 -17.18 29.20 -4.30
CA ASP A 82 -16.32 28.80 -3.19
C ASP A 82 -16.82 27.50 -2.51
N LEU A 83 -18.11 27.17 -2.69
CA LEU A 83 -18.71 25.92 -2.22
C LEU A 83 -18.44 24.74 -3.16
N ALA A 84 -18.07 24.99 -4.42
CA ALA A 84 -17.83 23.95 -5.42
C ALA A 84 -16.87 22.82 -4.96
N PRO A 85 -15.71 23.10 -4.32
CA PRO A 85 -14.85 22.02 -3.82
C PRO A 85 -15.53 21.18 -2.74
N TYR A 86 -16.35 21.78 -1.86
CA TYR A 86 -17.08 21.04 -0.81
C TYR A 86 -18.20 20.18 -1.39
N PHE A 87 -18.91 20.67 -2.42
CA PHE A 87 -19.86 19.87 -3.18
C PHE A 87 -19.18 18.73 -3.95
N GLY A 88 -18.02 19.01 -4.57
CA GLY A 88 -17.21 17.99 -5.24
C GLY A 88 -16.78 16.88 -4.29
N TRP A 89 -16.31 17.24 -3.09
CA TRP A 89 -15.97 16.28 -2.05
C TRP A 89 -17.17 15.49 -1.54
N LEU A 90 -18.30 16.14 -1.26
CA LEU A 90 -19.52 15.45 -0.84
C LEU A 90 -20.00 14.48 -1.93
N GLY A 91 -20.01 14.92 -3.19
CA GLY A 91 -20.35 14.08 -4.34
C GLY A 91 -19.40 12.88 -4.47
N LEU A 92 -18.09 13.11 -4.35
CA LEU A 92 -17.08 12.05 -4.37
C LEU A 92 -17.26 11.07 -3.20
N THR A 93 -17.49 11.55 -1.98
CA THR A 93 -17.71 10.70 -0.82
C THR A 93 -18.98 9.86 -0.98
N LEU A 94 -20.08 10.45 -1.45
CA LEU A 94 -21.31 9.70 -1.75
C LEU A 94 -21.07 8.66 -2.84
N LEU A 95 -20.30 8.99 -3.88
CA LEU A 95 -19.93 8.07 -4.94
C LEU A 95 -19.13 6.88 -4.38
N VAL A 96 -18.12 7.15 -3.54
CA VAL A 96 -17.33 6.12 -2.86
C VAL A 96 -18.22 5.27 -1.96
N VAL A 97 -19.14 5.86 -1.20
CA VAL A 97 -20.03 5.13 -0.30
C VAL A 97 -21.00 4.24 -1.09
N VAL A 98 -21.58 4.73 -2.19
CA VAL A 98 -22.39 3.92 -3.10
C VAL A 98 -21.55 2.78 -3.65
N PHE A 99 -20.30 3.04 -4.02
CA PHE A 99 -19.40 2.00 -4.54
C PHE A 99 -19.09 0.92 -3.50
N VAL A 100 -18.66 1.31 -2.30
CA VAL A 100 -18.29 0.39 -1.20
C VAL A 100 -19.50 -0.41 -0.72
N ARG A 101 -20.66 0.24 -0.55
CA ARG A 101 -21.88 -0.43 -0.10
C ARG A 101 -22.36 -1.50 -1.08
N ASN A 102 -22.21 -1.26 -2.39
CA ASN A 102 -22.62 -2.22 -3.42
C ASN A 102 -21.50 -3.20 -3.82
N PHE A 103 -20.32 -3.13 -3.19
CA PHE A 103 -19.20 -4.03 -3.49
C PHE A 103 -19.46 -5.48 -3.07
N PHE A 104 -20.36 -5.70 -2.10
CA PHE A 104 -20.73 -7.02 -1.58
C PHE A 104 -22.23 -7.29 -1.78
N PRO A 105 -22.68 -7.52 -3.03
CA PRO A 105 -24.10 -7.69 -3.32
C PRO A 105 -24.62 -9.05 -2.82
N THR A 106 -25.89 -9.09 -2.41
CA THR A 106 -26.61 -10.37 -2.25
C THR A 106 -26.93 -10.93 -3.63
N ILE A 107 -26.77 -12.24 -3.80
CA ILE A 107 -26.98 -12.92 -5.07
C ILE A 107 -28.10 -13.93 -4.89
N ARG A 108 -29.09 -13.90 -5.79
CA ARG A 108 -30.07 -14.98 -5.90
C ARG A 108 -29.92 -15.68 -7.22
N THR A 109 -30.05 -16.99 -7.19
CA THR A 109 -29.82 -17.83 -8.35
C THR A 109 -31.10 -18.59 -8.65
N SER A 110 -31.43 -18.69 -9.94
CA SER A 110 -32.62 -19.36 -10.44
C SER A 110 -32.32 -20.03 -11.77
N SER A 111 -33.20 -20.93 -12.21
CA SER A 111 -33.13 -21.56 -13.54
C SER A 111 -33.16 -20.55 -14.71
N ARG A 112 -33.68 -19.33 -14.50
CA ARG A 112 -33.75 -18.28 -15.53
C ARG A 112 -32.50 -17.39 -15.57
N GLY A 113 -31.74 -17.33 -14.48
CA GLY A 113 -30.62 -16.41 -14.36
C GLY A 113 -30.29 -16.04 -12.92
N ILE A 114 -29.47 -15.00 -12.80
CA ILE A 114 -28.98 -14.46 -11.53
C ILE A 114 -29.65 -13.11 -11.26
N LEU A 115 -30.14 -12.91 -10.04
CA LEU A 115 -30.57 -11.62 -9.54
C LEU A 115 -29.48 -11.07 -8.61
N ILE A 116 -28.97 -9.88 -8.92
CA ILE A 116 -27.97 -9.19 -8.10
C ILE A 116 -28.62 -8.02 -7.38
N GLU A 117 -28.40 -7.92 -6.06
CA GLU A 117 -28.83 -6.77 -5.28
C GLU A 117 -27.99 -5.54 -5.66
N TRP A 118 -28.65 -4.45 -6.09
CA TRP A 118 -28.02 -3.17 -6.40
C TRP A 118 -28.93 -2.03 -5.99
N GLY A 119 -28.44 -1.11 -5.15
CA GLY A 119 -29.19 0.10 -4.77
C GLY A 119 -30.57 -0.19 -4.20
N ASN A 120 -30.69 -1.18 -3.30
CA ASN A 120 -31.94 -1.70 -2.72
C ASN A 120 -32.92 -2.34 -3.74
N GLY A 121 -32.52 -2.54 -4.99
CA GLY A 121 -33.28 -3.26 -6.02
C GLY A 121 -32.59 -4.55 -6.47
N TRP A 122 -33.23 -5.29 -7.38
CA TRP A 122 -32.69 -6.50 -8.00
C TRP A 122 -32.43 -6.27 -9.49
N LEU A 123 -31.22 -6.54 -9.94
CA LEU A 123 -30.83 -6.53 -11.34
C LEU A 123 -30.88 -7.95 -11.91
N PRO A 124 -31.80 -8.26 -12.84
CA PRO A 124 -31.86 -9.56 -13.50
C PRO A 124 -30.77 -9.68 -14.57
N VAL A 125 -29.99 -10.75 -14.48
CA VAL A 125 -28.99 -11.16 -15.47
C VAL A 125 -29.35 -12.56 -15.94
N GLY A 126 -29.82 -12.67 -17.19
CA GLY A 126 -30.06 -13.95 -17.83
C GLY A 126 -28.75 -14.71 -18.07
N TRP A 127 -28.79 -16.04 -18.02
CA TRP A 127 -27.61 -16.87 -18.25
C TRP A 127 -27.00 -16.64 -19.63
N GLU A 128 -27.81 -16.36 -20.64
CA GLU A 128 -27.37 -16.05 -22.01
C GLU A 128 -26.58 -14.73 -22.13
N GLN A 129 -26.65 -13.89 -21.10
CA GLN A 129 -25.98 -12.58 -21.07
C GLN A 129 -24.62 -12.64 -20.40
N VAL A 130 -24.27 -13.78 -19.78
CA VAL A 130 -22.98 -14.01 -19.14
C VAL A 130 -21.97 -14.41 -20.21
N SER A 131 -20.93 -13.59 -20.35
CA SER A 131 -19.88 -13.72 -21.37
C SER A 131 -18.59 -14.36 -20.87
N GLY A 132 -18.40 -14.45 -19.55
CA GLY A 132 -17.14 -14.92 -18.97
C GLY A 132 -17.24 -15.10 -17.46
N LEU A 133 -16.68 -16.20 -16.96
CA LEU A 133 -16.44 -16.43 -15.54
C LEU A 133 -14.93 -16.50 -15.33
N ARG A 134 -14.40 -15.64 -14.45
CA ARG A 134 -12.96 -15.60 -14.14
C ARG A 134 -12.77 -15.78 -12.65
N VAL A 135 -11.86 -16.67 -12.27
CA VAL A 135 -11.60 -17.00 -10.86
C VAL A 135 -10.17 -16.61 -10.53
N THR A 136 -9.99 -15.84 -9.46
CA THR A 136 -8.68 -15.58 -8.85
C THR A 136 -8.64 -16.29 -7.52
N GLU A 137 -7.61 -17.11 -7.32
CA GLU A 137 -7.38 -17.91 -6.10
C GLU A 137 -6.21 -17.32 -5.30
N ASP A 138 -6.29 -17.44 -3.98
CA ASP A 138 -5.17 -17.21 -3.05
C ASP A 138 -4.17 -18.40 -3.09
N LEU A 139 -2.90 -18.16 -2.74
CA LEU A 139 -1.85 -19.18 -2.63
C LEU A 139 -2.20 -20.29 -1.63
N SER A 140 -2.97 -19.99 -0.59
CA SER A 140 -3.46 -20.98 0.39
C SER A 140 -4.65 -21.79 -0.12
N GLY A 141 -5.26 -21.40 -1.25
CA GLY A 141 -6.49 -22.02 -1.77
C GLY A 141 -7.75 -21.74 -0.94
N GLU A 142 -7.69 -20.87 0.07
CA GLU A 142 -8.81 -20.61 0.98
C GLU A 142 -9.71 -19.44 0.56
N ARG A 143 -9.17 -18.49 -0.21
CA ARG A 143 -9.87 -17.27 -0.61
C ARG A 143 -9.96 -17.16 -2.13
N PHE A 144 -11.16 -16.86 -2.62
CA PHE A 144 -11.46 -16.82 -4.05
C PHE A 144 -12.17 -15.51 -4.39
N VAL A 145 -11.84 -14.93 -5.54
CA VAL A 145 -12.58 -13.79 -6.12
C VAL A 145 -12.96 -14.13 -7.56
N VAL A 146 -14.25 -14.18 -7.80
CA VAL A 146 -14.86 -14.50 -9.08
C VAL A 146 -15.38 -13.23 -9.72
N LEU A 147 -14.95 -12.96 -10.96
CA LEU A 147 -15.53 -11.92 -11.79
C LEU A 147 -16.48 -12.57 -12.82
N LEU A 148 -17.77 -12.26 -12.69
CA LEU A 148 -18.79 -12.60 -13.67
C LEU A 148 -18.93 -11.45 -14.67
N GLN A 149 -18.53 -11.66 -15.93
CA GLN A 149 -18.63 -10.64 -16.98
C GLN A 149 -19.91 -10.81 -17.80
N THR A 150 -20.63 -9.73 -18.04
CA THR A 150 -21.88 -9.73 -18.82
C THR A 150 -21.76 -8.89 -20.08
N ASN A 151 -22.67 -9.12 -21.02
CA ASN A 151 -22.79 -8.32 -22.24
C ASN A 151 -23.41 -6.93 -21.94
N ASN A 152 -23.17 -5.95 -22.82
CA ASN A 152 -23.34 -4.50 -22.64
C ASN A 152 -24.75 -3.97 -22.27
N LYS A 153 -25.77 -4.81 -22.03
CA LYS A 153 -27.14 -4.38 -21.70
C LYS A 153 -27.66 -4.83 -20.33
N ALA A 154 -27.05 -5.84 -19.71
CA ALA A 154 -27.57 -6.47 -18.48
C ALA A 154 -27.33 -5.63 -17.20
N LEU A 155 -26.17 -4.97 -17.15
CA LEU A 155 -25.68 -4.28 -15.96
C LEU A 155 -25.55 -2.77 -16.17
N THR A 156 -25.56 -2.00 -15.08
CA THR A 156 -25.38 -0.54 -15.14
C THR A 156 -23.93 -0.15 -15.51
N GLY A 157 -23.72 1.11 -15.90
CA GLY A 157 -22.38 1.65 -16.18
C GLY A 157 -21.39 1.49 -15.02
N TRP A 158 -21.89 1.46 -13.78
CA TRP A 158 -21.11 1.23 -12.56
C TRP A 158 -20.38 -0.12 -12.54
N HIS A 159 -20.96 -1.14 -13.15
CA HIS A 159 -20.36 -2.47 -13.21
C HIS A 159 -19.12 -2.55 -14.11
N ARG A 160 -18.80 -1.46 -14.82
CA ARG A 160 -17.50 -1.32 -15.50
C ARG A 160 -16.36 -1.14 -14.49
N PHE A 161 -16.60 -0.46 -13.37
CA PHE A 161 -15.57 -0.25 -12.34
C PHE A 161 -15.07 -1.57 -11.74
N TYR A 162 -15.95 -2.56 -11.56
CA TYR A 162 -15.55 -3.88 -11.07
C TYR A 162 -14.59 -4.59 -12.05
N SER A 163 -14.84 -4.50 -13.34
CA SER A 163 -13.95 -5.06 -14.37
C SER A 163 -12.67 -4.24 -14.58
N VAL A 164 -12.71 -2.93 -14.29
CA VAL A 164 -11.53 -2.05 -14.25
C VAL A 164 -10.65 -2.41 -13.06
N LEU A 165 -11.23 -2.58 -11.85
CA LEU A 165 -10.49 -3.03 -10.67
C LEU A 165 -9.95 -4.44 -10.84
N TYR A 166 -10.69 -5.33 -11.50
CA TYR A 166 -10.23 -6.70 -11.70
C TYR A 166 -9.12 -6.81 -12.74
N ARG A 167 -9.22 -6.17 -13.93
CA ARG A 167 -8.19 -6.34 -14.99
C ARG A 167 -8.07 -5.13 -15.92
N PHE A 168 -8.37 -3.93 -15.45
CA PHE A 168 -8.39 -2.69 -16.24
C PHE A 168 -9.23 -2.82 -17.53
N SER A 169 -10.31 -3.60 -17.49
CA SER A 169 -11.19 -3.81 -18.64
C SER A 169 -12.51 -3.05 -18.47
N LEU A 170 -12.97 -2.36 -19.52
CA LEU A 170 -14.22 -1.59 -19.50
C LEU A 170 -15.49 -2.43 -19.73
N ARG A 171 -15.39 -3.76 -19.64
CA ARG A 171 -16.54 -4.66 -19.72
C ARG A 171 -17.38 -4.54 -18.45
N ARG A 172 -18.68 -4.82 -18.51
CA ARG A 172 -19.51 -4.81 -17.30
C ARG A 172 -19.38 -6.17 -16.62
N GLY A 173 -19.17 -6.17 -15.30
CA GLY A 173 -19.06 -7.41 -14.54
C GLY A 173 -19.35 -7.23 -13.05
N ILE A 174 -19.50 -8.34 -12.35
CA ILE A 174 -19.79 -8.40 -10.90
C ILE A 174 -18.68 -9.17 -10.22
N LEU A 175 -18.25 -8.68 -9.06
CA LEU A 175 -17.29 -9.36 -8.20
C LEU A 175 -18.02 -10.16 -7.12
N ILE A 176 -17.65 -11.42 -6.98
CA ILE A 176 -18.13 -12.33 -5.94
C ILE A 176 -16.89 -12.81 -5.19
N THR A 177 -16.86 -12.64 -3.87
CA THR A 177 -15.74 -13.09 -3.04
C THR A 177 -16.14 -14.34 -2.25
N SER A 178 -15.15 -15.13 -1.82
CA SER A 178 -15.37 -16.36 -1.05
C SER A 178 -16.03 -16.16 0.31
N GLY A 179 -16.17 -14.90 0.76
CA GLY A 179 -16.90 -14.57 1.98
C GLY A 179 -18.42 -14.74 1.87
N ILE A 180 -18.97 -15.07 0.71
CA ILE A 180 -20.40 -15.31 0.52
C ILE A 180 -20.80 -16.71 1.00
N SER A 181 -21.99 -16.86 1.56
CA SER A 181 -22.52 -18.18 1.97
C SER A 181 -22.60 -19.13 0.78
N ASP A 182 -22.17 -20.38 0.98
CA ASP A 182 -22.23 -21.45 -0.03
C ASP A 182 -21.51 -21.08 -1.34
N PHE A 183 -20.33 -20.44 -1.22
CA PHE A 183 -19.54 -20.02 -2.36
C PHE A 183 -19.18 -21.17 -3.32
N LEU A 184 -18.70 -22.31 -2.82
CA LEU A 184 -18.29 -23.44 -3.67
C LEU A 184 -19.47 -24.07 -4.43
N PRO A 185 -20.63 -24.34 -3.79
CA PRO A 185 -21.86 -24.69 -4.49
C PRO A 185 -22.28 -23.66 -5.55
N LEU A 186 -22.21 -22.37 -5.23
CA LEU A 186 -22.56 -21.29 -6.16
C LEU A 186 -21.67 -21.32 -7.40
N VAL A 187 -20.34 -21.44 -7.25
CA VAL A 187 -19.42 -21.49 -8.40
C VAL A 187 -19.69 -22.71 -9.27
N ARG A 188 -19.89 -23.89 -8.68
CA ARG A 188 -20.22 -25.12 -9.44
C ARG A 188 -21.53 -25.01 -10.21
N MET A 189 -22.53 -24.36 -9.62
CA MET A 189 -23.80 -24.11 -10.29
C MET A 189 -23.62 -23.10 -11.43
N LEU A 190 -22.85 -22.01 -11.22
CA LEU A 190 -22.50 -21.07 -12.28
C LEU A 190 -21.81 -21.77 -13.45
N THR A 191 -20.82 -22.62 -13.20
CA THR A 191 -20.10 -23.30 -14.29
C THR A 191 -20.98 -24.28 -15.05
N SER A 192 -21.78 -25.08 -14.35
CA SER A 192 -22.67 -26.07 -14.99
C SER A 192 -23.78 -25.43 -15.83
N GLU A 193 -24.44 -24.39 -15.33
CA GLU A 193 -25.48 -23.67 -16.09
C GLU A 193 -24.89 -22.91 -17.29
N LEU A 194 -23.70 -22.31 -17.14
CA LEU A 194 -23.03 -21.64 -18.26
C LEU A 194 -22.56 -22.62 -19.34
N GLU A 195 -22.11 -23.82 -18.97
CA GLU A 195 -21.83 -24.89 -19.93
C GLU A 195 -23.09 -25.37 -20.64
N GLN A 196 -24.20 -25.53 -19.92
CA GLN A 196 -25.47 -25.94 -20.48
C GLN A 196 -26.00 -24.91 -21.50
N VAL A 197 -25.96 -23.63 -21.15
CA VAL A 197 -26.40 -22.53 -22.03
C VAL A 197 -25.47 -22.35 -23.22
N ALA A 198 -24.15 -22.54 -23.05
CA ALA A 198 -23.20 -22.53 -24.17
C ALA A 198 -23.51 -23.64 -25.19
N ARG A 199 -23.84 -24.85 -24.71
CA ARG A 199 -24.26 -25.97 -25.57
C ARG A 199 -25.56 -25.68 -26.32
N GLN A 200 -26.53 -25.03 -25.67
CA GLN A 200 -27.83 -24.71 -26.26
C GLN A 200 -27.77 -23.54 -27.26
N THR A 201 -26.93 -22.54 -27.00
CA THR A 201 -26.92 -21.27 -27.78
C THR A 201 -25.87 -21.25 -28.90
N LYS A 202 -25.08 -22.32 -29.08
CA LYS A 202 -23.92 -22.39 -30.02
C LYS A 202 -22.93 -21.22 -29.87
N GLN A 203 -22.90 -20.58 -28.71
CA GLN A 203 -21.91 -19.55 -28.40
C GLN A 203 -20.58 -20.20 -28.01
N PRO A 204 -19.43 -19.54 -28.22
CA PRO A 204 -18.16 -20.08 -27.75
C PRO A 204 -18.24 -20.34 -26.25
N ALA A 205 -17.88 -21.57 -25.83
CA ALA A 205 -17.93 -22.00 -24.44
C ALA A 205 -17.36 -20.90 -23.53
N VAL A 206 -18.14 -20.51 -22.52
CA VAL A 206 -17.76 -19.49 -21.55
C VAL A 206 -16.39 -19.87 -20.99
N LYS A 207 -15.34 -19.12 -21.36
CA LYS A 207 -13.97 -19.44 -20.98
C LYS A 207 -13.86 -19.32 -19.46
N LEU A 208 -13.86 -20.47 -18.78
CA LEU A 208 -13.41 -20.56 -17.40
C LEU A 208 -11.93 -20.24 -17.37
N ASP A 209 -11.60 -18.98 -17.17
CA ASP A 209 -10.22 -18.52 -17.19
C ASP A 209 -9.71 -18.44 -15.74
N GLU A 210 -9.41 -19.61 -15.17
CA GLU A 210 -8.65 -19.75 -13.90
C GLU A 210 -7.25 -19.08 -13.98
N LYS A 211 -6.82 -18.75 -15.21
CA LYS A 211 -5.55 -18.09 -15.52
C LYS A 211 -5.69 -16.56 -15.61
N ALA A 212 -6.91 -16.02 -15.64
CA ALA A 212 -7.17 -14.57 -15.68
C ALA A 212 -7.20 -13.97 -14.27
N SER A 213 -6.10 -14.08 -13.55
CA SER A 213 -5.99 -13.48 -12.23
C SER A 213 -5.97 -11.96 -12.29
N SER A 214 -6.65 -11.32 -11.34
CA SER A 214 -6.60 -9.87 -11.18
C SER A 214 -5.27 -9.44 -10.56
N PRO A 215 -4.49 -8.52 -11.17
CA PRO A 215 -3.25 -8.04 -10.57
C PRO A 215 -3.48 -7.29 -9.25
N LEU A 216 -4.57 -6.53 -9.11
CA LEU A 216 -4.89 -5.80 -7.88
C LEU A 216 -5.37 -6.75 -6.76
N PHE A 217 -6.29 -7.67 -7.06
CA PHE A 217 -6.75 -8.61 -6.03
C PHE A 217 -5.69 -9.65 -5.68
N GLN A 218 -4.80 -10.03 -6.60
CA GLN A 218 -3.63 -10.81 -6.24
C GLN A 218 -2.70 -10.03 -5.31
N LEU A 219 -2.38 -8.77 -5.61
CA LEU A 219 -1.56 -7.97 -4.70
C LEU A 219 -2.20 -7.82 -3.31
N LEU A 220 -3.52 -7.68 -3.22
CA LEU A 220 -4.24 -7.49 -1.96
C LEU A 220 -4.46 -8.78 -1.17
N LEU A 221 -4.79 -9.89 -1.83
CA LEU A 221 -5.11 -11.17 -1.18
C LEU A 221 -3.86 -12.01 -0.96
N SER A 222 -2.95 -11.99 -1.92
CA SER A 222 -1.75 -12.83 -1.95
C SER A 222 -0.61 -12.09 -2.64
N PRO A 223 -0.01 -11.09 -1.99
CA PRO A 223 1.07 -10.32 -2.61
C PRO A 223 2.23 -11.26 -3.04
N ALA A 224 2.45 -12.37 -2.34
CA ALA A 224 3.35 -13.45 -2.74
C ALA A 224 2.90 -14.17 -4.04
N GLY A 225 1.59 -14.38 -4.23
CA GLY A 225 1.00 -14.98 -5.44
C GLY A 225 1.18 -14.12 -6.68
N PHE A 226 1.15 -12.80 -6.50
CA PHE A 226 1.40 -11.83 -7.56
C PHE A 226 2.81 -11.95 -8.15
N PHE A 227 3.81 -12.21 -7.30
CA PHE A 227 5.23 -12.35 -7.67
C PHE A 227 5.67 -13.78 -8.04
N SER A 228 4.82 -14.81 -7.90
CA SER A 228 5.20 -16.22 -8.19
C SER A 228 4.60 -16.78 -9.48
N ARG A 229 3.39 -16.37 -9.91
CA ARG A 229 2.70 -17.01 -11.03
C ARG A 229 3.30 -16.62 -12.39
N ARG A 230 4.17 -17.46 -12.95
CA ARG A 230 4.63 -17.40 -14.36
C ARG A 230 3.44 -17.68 -15.29
N SER A 231 3.23 -16.84 -16.31
CA SER A 231 2.16 -17.08 -17.28
C SER A 231 2.56 -18.22 -18.23
N LYS A 232 1.60 -18.94 -18.83
CA LYS A 232 1.94 -20.01 -19.79
C LYS A 232 2.72 -19.49 -21.01
N SER A 233 2.53 -18.22 -21.40
CA SER A 233 3.37 -17.61 -22.44
C SER A 233 4.81 -17.36 -22.01
N ASP A 234 5.09 -17.24 -20.70
CA ASP A 234 6.47 -17.21 -20.19
C ASP A 234 7.11 -18.61 -20.25
N LYS A 235 6.33 -19.69 -20.11
CA LYS A 235 6.86 -21.05 -20.34
C LYS A 235 7.24 -21.23 -21.80
N ASP A 236 6.41 -20.77 -22.73
CA ASP A 236 6.72 -20.80 -24.17
C ASP A 236 7.93 -19.90 -24.52
N TYR A 237 8.10 -18.76 -23.83
CA TYR A 237 9.29 -17.89 -23.95
C TYR A 237 10.55 -18.50 -23.34
N VAL A 238 10.42 -19.21 -22.20
CA VAL A 238 11.52 -19.95 -21.58
C VAL A 238 11.91 -21.12 -22.47
N GLU A 239 10.96 -21.82 -23.10
CA GLU A 239 11.22 -22.89 -24.06
C GLU A 239 11.90 -22.33 -25.32
N TYR A 240 11.48 -21.17 -25.82
CA TYR A 240 12.19 -20.43 -26.88
C TYR A 240 13.58 -19.93 -26.46
N ALA A 241 13.75 -19.44 -25.23
CA ALA A 241 15.03 -18.93 -24.73
C ALA A 241 16.01 -20.06 -24.38
N THR A 242 15.52 -21.21 -23.90
CA THR A 242 16.31 -22.42 -23.71
C THR A 242 16.65 -23.07 -25.04
N GLN A 243 15.74 -23.10 -26.03
CA GLN A 243 16.06 -23.53 -27.40
C GLN A 243 17.05 -22.59 -28.08
N ALA A 244 16.91 -21.26 -27.92
CA ALA A 244 17.87 -20.28 -28.43
C ALA A 244 19.24 -20.38 -27.72
N GLY A 245 19.24 -20.70 -26.42
CA GLY A 245 20.45 -20.95 -25.62
C GLY A 245 21.16 -22.26 -25.97
N LEU A 246 20.43 -23.29 -26.43
CA LEU A 246 21.00 -24.55 -26.91
C LEU A 246 21.57 -24.45 -28.33
N THR A 247 21.16 -23.45 -29.13
CA THR A 247 21.76 -23.15 -30.44
C THR A 247 22.95 -22.20 -30.38
N ALA A 248 23.39 -21.79 -29.19
CA ALA A 248 24.56 -20.94 -29.03
C ALA A 248 25.84 -21.71 -29.43
N GLN A 249 26.46 -21.30 -30.54
CA GLN A 249 27.79 -21.75 -30.95
C GLN A 249 28.78 -21.69 -29.77
N PRO A 250 29.68 -22.68 -29.61
CA PRO A 250 30.66 -22.68 -28.54
C PRO A 250 31.55 -21.43 -28.67
N GLY A 251 31.44 -20.51 -27.70
CA GLY A 251 32.16 -19.23 -27.68
C GLY A 251 31.27 -17.98 -27.55
N ARG A 252 29.95 -18.08 -27.75
CA ARG A 252 29.01 -16.97 -27.48
C ARG A 252 28.03 -17.36 -26.38
N VAL A 253 28.30 -16.96 -25.13
CA VAL A 253 27.29 -16.98 -24.07
C VAL A 253 26.11 -16.12 -24.54
N ALA A 254 24.97 -16.75 -24.83
CA ALA A 254 23.76 -16.08 -25.27
C ALA A 254 23.29 -15.12 -24.17
N SER A 255 22.97 -13.87 -24.53
CA SER A 255 22.47 -12.92 -23.56
C SER A 255 21.06 -13.33 -23.11
N ILE A 256 20.89 -13.51 -21.80
CA ILE A 256 19.60 -13.88 -21.22
C ILE A 256 18.89 -12.59 -20.81
N MET A 257 17.86 -12.21 -21.56
CA MET A 257 17.01 -11.06 -21.24
C MET A 257 15.85 -11.52 -20.35
N ALA A 258 15.78 -10.99 -19.13
CA ALA A 258 14.71 -11.22 -18.19
C ALA A 258 13.87 -9.94 -18.04
N THR A 259 12.59 -10.05 -18.36
CA THR A 259 11.63 -8.94 -18.22
C THR A 259 10.52 -9.31 -17.25
N TYR A 260 9.99 -8.30 -16.57
CA TYR A 260 8.83 -8.50 -15.70
C TYR A 260 7.54 -8.64 -16.52
N PRO A 261 6.58 -9.49 -16.08
CA PRO A 261 5.30 -9.64 -16.75
C PRO A 261 4.61 -8.30 -16.95
N LYS A 262 4.00 -8.10 -18.13
CA LYS A 262 3.35 -6.83 -18.51
C LYS A 262 2.36 -6.30 -17.46
N ARG A 263 1.72 -7.19 -16.69
CA ARG A 263 0.82 -6.81 -15.59
C ARG A 263 1.52 -5.98 -14.50
N ILE A 264 2.73 -6.38 -14.09
CA ILE A 264 3.49 -5.73 -13.01
C ILE A 264 4.03 -4.39 -13.51
N SER A 265 4.68 -4.40 -14.68
CA SER A 265 5.21 -3.18 -15.28
C SER A 265 4.10 -2.18 -15.62
N SER A 266 2.94 -2.63 -16.11
CA SER A 266 1.80 -1.74 -16.37
C SER A 266 1.24 -1.10 -15.09
N LEU A 267 1.18 -1.84 -13.98
CA LEU A 267 0.64 -1.32 -12.72
C LEU A 267 1.58 -0.25 -12.15
N LEU A 268 2.89 -0.49 -12.18
CA LEU A 268 3.89 0.50 -11.77
C LEU A 268 3.88 1.74 -12.68
N VAL A 269 3.77 1.56 -14.00
CA VAL A 269 3.73 2.68 -14.96
C VAL A 269 2.44 3.50 -14.81
N ILE A 270 1.27 2.86 -14.73
CA ILE A 270 0.00 3.56 -14.56
C ILE A 270 -0.06 4.22 -13.19
N GLY A 271 0.34 3.52 -12.12
CA GLY A 271 0.40 4.08 -10.77
C GLY A 271 1.27 5.32 -10.71
N THR A 272 2.50 5.25 -11.25
CA THR A 272 3.41 6.40 -11.30
C THR A 272 2.88 7.53 -12.19
N ALA A 273 2.23 7.22 -13.32
CA ALA A 273 1.60 8.22 -14.17
C ALA A 273 0.44 8.94 -13.47
N VAL A 274 -0.46 8.21 -12.80
CA VAL A 274 -1.58 8.79 -12.04
C VAL A 274 -1.05 9.69 -10.93
N MET A 275 -0.07 9.23 -10.15
CA MET A 275 0.55 10.03 -9.09
C MET A 275 1.27 11.26 -9.64
N ALA A 276 1.94 11.16 -10.79
CA ALA A 276 2.58 12.31 -11.45
C ALA A 276 1.54 13.34 -11.93
N VAL A 277 0.42 12.90 -12.50
CA VAL A 277 -0.67 13.78 -12.94
C VAL A 277 -1.31 14.48 -11.75
N LEU A 278 -1.62 13.75 -10.67
CA LEU A 278 -2.17 14.34 -9.44
C LEU A 278 -1.19 15.35 -8.80
N GLY A 279 0.09 15.01 -8.76
CA GLY A 279 1.13 15.93 -8.29
C GLY A 279 1.24 17.20 -9.14
N LEU A 280 1.18 17.06 -10.47
CA LEU A 280 1.20 18.20 -11.40
C LEU A 280 -0.02 19.10 -11.20
N LEU A 281 -1.22 18.52 -11.12
CA LEU A 281 -2.46 19.27 -10.86
C LEU A 281 -2.37 20.06 -9.55
N ARG A 282 -1.76 19.44 -8.53
CA ARG A 282 -1.55 20.09 -7.24
C ARG A 282 -0.55 21.26 -7.32
N VAL A 283 0.56 21.10 -8.03
CA VAL A 283 1.53 22.18 -8.25
C VAL A 283 0.88 23.34 -9.03
N LEU A 284 0.09 23.02 -10.05
CA LEU A 284 -0.65 24.02 -10.82
C LEU A 284 -1.65 24.79 -9.94
N GLU A 285 -2.33 24.10 -9.01
CA GLU A 285 -3.23 24.75 -8.06
C GLU A 285 -2.48 25.70 -7.11
N MET A 286 -1.32 25.31 -6.58
CA MET A 286 -0.50 26.17 -5.72
C MET A 286 0.03 27.40 -6.48
N LEU A 287 0.45 27.22 -7.74
CA LEU A 287 0.86 28.33 -8.61
C LEU A 287 -0.31 29.26 -8.96
N ARG A 288 -1.50 28.70 -9.22
CA ARG A 288 -2.72 29.48 -9.47
C ARG A 288 -3.06 30.35 -8.26
N GLN A 289 -2.99 29.80 -7.05
CA GLN A 289 -3.21 30.53 -5.80
C GLN A 289 -2.17 31.63 -5.60
N TRP A 290 -0.90 31.34 -5.88
CA TRP A 290 0.17 32.32 -5.81
C TRP A 290 -0.05 33.49 -6.77
N ILE A 291 -0.37 33.22 -8.03
CA ILE A 291 -0.63 34.25 -9.05
C ILE A 291 -1.84 35.11 -8.65
N GLY A 292 -2.92 34.48 -8.18
CA GLY A 292 -4.12 35.19 -7.72
C GLY A 292 -3.83 36.17 -6.57
N LEU A 293 -3.01 35.75 -5.59
CA LEU A 293 -2.63 36.58 -4.45
C LEU A 293 -1.59 37.65 -4.79
N SER A 294 -0.56 37.32 -5.57
CA SER A 294 0.56 38.23 -5.85
C SER A 294 0.21 39.33 -6.86
N PHE A 295 -0.70 39.06 -7.80
CA PHE A 295 -1.02 40.01 -8.88
C PHE A 295 -2.43 40.59 -8.79
N GLY A 296 -3.25 40.20 -7.81
CA GLY A 296 -4.58 40.77 -7.59
C GLY A 296 -5.56 40.55 -8.75
N VAL A 297 -5.31 39.55 -9.62
CA VAL A 297 -6.11 39.26 -10.82
C VAL A 297 -7.38 38.47 -10.44
N GLY A 298 -8.22 39.08 -9.60
CA GLY A 298 -9.42 38.46 -9.03
C GLY A 298 -10.56 38.18 -10.02
N GLY A 299 -10.45 38.63 -11.28
CA GLY A 299 -11.49 38.43 -12.31
C GLY A 299 -11.43 37.07 -13.03
N ILE A 300 -10.22 36.54 -13.27
CA ILE A 300 -10.01 35.28 -14.01
C ILE A 300 -9.54 34.16 -13.07
N PHE A 301 -8.83 34.53 -11.99
CA PHE A 301 -8.30 33.62 -10.99
C PHE A 301 -8.88 33.98 -9.62
N LYS A 302 -10.17 33.76 -9.41
CA LYS A 302 -10.74 33.75 -8.05
C LYS A 302 -10.10 32.57 -7.30
N SER A 303 -9.05 32.86 -6.54
CA SER A 303 -8.47 31.94 -5.56
C SER A 303 -9.19 32.15 -4.24
N ALA A 304 -9.50 31.06 -3.53
CA ALA A 304 -9.97 31.14 -2.16
C ALA A 304 -9.00 32.04 -1.36
N PRO A 305 -9.49 33.00 -0.56
CA PRO A 305 -8.62 33.90 0.18
C PRO A 305 -7.81 33.07 1.18
N LEU A 306 -6.50 32.94 0.93
CA LEU A 306 -5.58 32.45 1.94
C LEU A 306 -5.50 33.50 3.06
N PRO A 307 -5.27 33.08 4.31
CA PRO A 307 -5.01 33.98 5.43
C PRO A 307 -4.07 35.13 5.07
N LEU A 308 -4.39 36.37 5.47
CA LEU A 308 -3.50 37.53 5.32
C LEU A 308 -2.15 37.39 6.05
N ASP A 309 -2.02 36.39 6.94
CA ASP A 309 -0.78 36.05 7.66
C ASP A 309 0.10 35.03 6.89
N GLN A 310 -0.42 34.44 5.81
CA GLN A 310 0.35 33.54 4.96
C GLN A 310 1.05 34.34 3.87
N SER A 311 2.37 34.31 3.94
CA SER A 311 3.19 35.01 2.98
C SER A 311 3.05 34.34 1.60
N ALA A 312 2.49 35.06 0.63
CA ALA A 312 2.26 34.55 -0.73
C ALA A 312 3.54 33.92 -1.33
N TRP A 313 4.73 34.39 -0.94
CA TRP A 313 6.01 33.85 -1.39
C TRP A 313 6.29 32.40 -0.96
N TRP A 314 5.64 31.87 0.09
CA TRP A 314 5.85 30.48 0.52
C TRP A 314 5.17 29.47 -0.39
N LEU A 315 4.09 29.83 -1.11
CA LEU A 315 3.39 28.95 -2.06
C LEU A 315 4.30 28.36 -3.14
N PRO A 316 5.11 29.14 -3.89
CA PRO A 316 6.04 28.58 -4.87
C PRO A 316 7.14 27.74 -4.19
N VAL A 317 7.61 28.13 -3.00
CA VAL A 317 8.59 27.33 -2.24
C VAL A 317 8.00 25.97 -1.86
N ALA A 318 6.77 25.95 -1.35
CA ALA A 318 6.05 24.73 -1.01
C ALA A 318 5.78 23.86 -2.25
N ALA A 319 5.50 24.46 -3.41
CA ALA A 319 5.38 23.74 -4.67
C ALA A 319 6.70 23.09 -5.12
N VAL A 320 7.83 23.78 -4.96
CA VAL A 320 9.16 23.22 -5.21
C VAL A 320 9.47 22.10 -4.22
N LEU A 321 9.21 22.29 -2.93
CA LEU A 321 9.38 21.25 -1.91
C LEU A 321 8.54 20.00 -2.21
N LEU A 322 7.30 20.19 -2.67
CA LEU A 322 6.44 19.10 -3.11
C LEU A 322 7.09 18.32 -4.25
N LEU A 323 7.62 18.99 -5.28
CA LEU A 323 8.33 18.34 -6.38
C LEU A 323 9.59 17.61 -5.91
N VAL A 324 10.36 18.22 -5.00
CA VAL A 324 11.56 17.62 -4.40
C VAL A 324 11.23 16.35 -3.63
N VAL A 325 10.07 16.24 -2.99
CA VAL A 325 9.63 15.02 -2.31
C VAL A 325 9.03 14.01 -3.28
N LEU A 326 8.17 14.46 -4.20
CA LEU A 326 7.39 13.59 -5.08
C LEU A 326 8.24 12.93 -6.17
N ILE A 327 9.16 13.66 -6.80
CA ILE A 327 9.97 13.14 -7.92
C ILE A 327 10.82 11.93 -7.48
N PRO A 328 11.59 11.96 -6.37
CA PRO A 328 12.31 10.80 -5.87
C PRO A 328 11.40 9.60 -5.63
N ILE A 329 10.23 9.80 -5.01
CA ILE A 329 9.27 8.73 -4.72
C ILE A 329 8.79 8.08 -6.03
N LEU A 330 8.39 8.88 -7.03
CA LEU A 330 7.96 8.38 -8.34
C LEU A 330 9.07 7.60 -9.06
N VAL A 331 10.31 8.10 -8.97
CA VAL A 331 11.49 7.45 -9.54
C VAL A 331 11.71 6.09 -8.89
N VAL A 332 11.63 6.01 -7.56
CA VAL A 332 11.83 4.76 -6.80
C VAL A 332 10.76 3.75 -7.15
N ILE A 333 9.48 4.15 -7.10
CA ILE A 333 8.36 3.25 -7.44
C ILE A 333 8.49 2.70 -8.86
N ARG A 334 8.95 3.53 -9.81
CA ARG A 334 9.12 3.11 -11.21
C ARG A 334 10.30 2.15 -11.42
N ASN A 335 11.38 2.28 -10.65
CA ASN A 335 12.64 1.54 -10.88
C ASN A 335 12.92 0.45 -9.83
N ILE A 336 11.99 0.18 -8.91
CA ILE A 336 12.16 -0.86 -7.89
C ILE A 336 12.25 -2.28 -8.48
N LEU A 337 11.64 -2.50 -9.65
CA LEU A 337 11.68 -3.77 -10.40
C LEU A 337 12.17 -3.52 -11.85
N PRO A 338 13.49 -3.42 -12.08
CA PRO A 338 14.04 -3.13 -13.40
C PRO A 338 14.13 -4.37 -14.31
N ASP A 339 13.98 -4.19 -15.63
CA ASP A 339 14.31 -5.24 -16.61
C ASP A 339 15.82 -5.47 -16.65
N ILE A 340 16.24 -6.72 -16.87
CA ILE A 340 17.66 -7.11 -16.78
C ILE A 340 18.07 -7.96 -17.96
N GLU A 341 19.30 -7.77 -18.42
CA GLU A 341 19.93 -8.60 -19.43
C GLU A 341 21.30 -9.05 -18.93
N SER A 342 21.52 -10.37 -18.90
CA SER A 342 22.82 -10.95 -18.57
C SER A 342 23.70 -10.96 -19.82
N ARG A 343 24.93 -10.41 -19.74
CA ARG A 343 25.93 -10.42 -20.81
C ARG A 343 27.28 -10.93 -20.29
N GLN A 344 28.19 -11.22 -21.21
CA GLN A 344 29.55 -11.69 -20.88
C GLN A 344 30.33 -10.68 -20.03
N GLU A 345 30.16 -9.39 -20.30
CA GLU A 345 30.88 -8.30 -19.61
C GLU A 345 30.27 -7.96 -18.24
N GLY A 346 28.98 -8.25 -18.04
CA GLY A 346 28.25 -7.83 -16.85
C GLY A 346 26.74 -7.96 -16.98
N LEU A 347 26.05 -7.48 -15.95
CA LEU A 347 24.60 -7.44 -15.87
C LEU A 347 24.10 -6.05 -16.31
N MET A 348 23.33 -6.01 -17.39
CA MET A 348 22.68 -4.78 -17.88
C MET A 348 21.37 -4.58 -17.13
N VAL A 349 21.23 -3.47 -16.41
CA VAL A 349 20.04 -3.10 -15.65
C VAL A 349 19.34 -1.94 -16.35
N ARG A 350 18.04 -2.08 -16.60
CA ARG A 350 17.25 -1.00 -17.18
C ARG A 350 16.84 0.01 -16.11
N TYR A 351 17.30 1.25 -16.28
CA TYR A 351 16.88 2.41 -15.49
C TYR A 351 16.05 3.35 -16.37
N PHE A 352 14.75 3.47 -16.09
CA PHE A 352 13.76 4.09 -16.98
C PHE A 352 13.79 3.51 -18.41
N ASN A 353 14.50 4.18 -19.31
CA ASN A 353 14.63 3.80 -20.72
C ASN A 353 16.10 3.70 -21.16
N ARG A 354 17.04 3.70 -20.20
CA ARG A 354 18.47 3.56 -20.44
C ARG A 354 18.97 2.26 -19.80
N TRP A 355 19.87 1.57 -20.49
CA TRP A 355 20.56 0.40 -19.96
C TRP A 355 21.86 0.83 -19.28
N LEU A 356 22.08 0.33 -18.06
CA LEU A 356 23.29 0.57 -17.26
C LEU A 356 24.02 -0.76 -17.11
N LEU A 357 25.30 -0.80 -17.50
CA LEU A 357 26.14 -1.99 -17.36
C LEU A 357 26.74 -2.03 -15.95
N VAL A 358 26.46 -3.10 -15.21
CA VAL A 358 27.12 -3.46 -13.95
C VAL A 358 28.10 -4.58 -14.27
N ARG A 359 29.41 -4.34 -14.14
CA ARG A 359 30.41 -5.37 -14.45
C ARG A 359 30.44 -6.43 -13.37
N TRP A 360 30.75 -7.67 -13.74
CA TRP A 360 30.84 -8.78 -12.79
C TRP A 360 31.87 -8.54 -11.67
N GLU A 361 32.95 -7.79 -11.97
CA GLU A 361 34.00 -7.41 -11.01
C GLU A 361 33.54 -6.41 -9.93
N GLU A 362 32.44 -5.70 -10.19
CA GLU A 362 31.93 -4.66 -9.30
C GLU A 362 30.86 -5.21 -8.35
N ILE A 363 30.56 -6.51 -8.40
CA ILE A 363 29.58 -7.17 -7.53
C ILE A 363 30.25 -7.53 -6.22
N ILE A 364 29.73 -6.97 -5.13
CA ILE A 364 30.27 -7.17 -3.77
C ILE A 364 29.62 -8.40 -3.13
N ALA A 365 28.30 -8.49 -3.27
CA ALA A 365 27.52 -9.52 -2.61
C ALA A 365 26.26 -9.84 -3.40
N VAL A 366 25.88 -11.10 -3.34
CA VAL A 366 24.68 -11.68 -3.92
C VAL A 366 23.97 -12.38 -2.79
N LYS A 367 22.85 -11.81 -2.38
CA LYS A 367 22.07 -12.27 -1.22
C LYS A 367 20.77 -12.87 -1.72
N THR A 368 20.49 -14.12 -1.36
CA THR A 368 19.23 -14.77 -1.73
C THR A 368 18.38 -15.00 -0.48
N ALA A 369 17.09 -14.75 -0.60
CA ALA A 369 16.12 -15.00 0.47
C ALA A 369 14.88 -15.68 -0.11
N SER A 370 14.50 -16.81 0.47
CA SER A 370 13.18 -17.41 0.24
C SER A 370 12.13 -16.62 1.03
N LEU A 371 11.10 -16.14 0.33
CA LEU A 371 9.92 -15.49 0.91
C LEU A 371 8.77 -16.49 1.08
N SER A 372 8.71 -17.53 0.24
CA SER A 372 7.79 -18.67 0.34
C SER A 372 8.36 -19.83 -0.49
N GLU A 373 7.75 -21.02 -0.45
CA GLU A 373 8.20 -22.18 -1.26
C GLU A 373 8.44 -21.85 -2.74
N ASN A 374 7.60 -20.97 -3.31
CA ASN A 374 7.68 -20.58 -4.73
C ASN A 374 8.16 -19.13 -4.95
N ASN A 375 8.52 -18.38 -3.90
CA ASN A 375 8.98 -17.01 -4.04
C ASN A 375 10.38 -16.82 -3.49
N HIS A 376 11.26 -16.38 -4.37
CA HIS A 376 12.64 -16.09 -4.07
C HIS A 376 12.93 -14.66 -4.45
N VAL A 377 13.69 -13.97 -3.61
CA VAL A 377 14.20 -12.65 -3.87
C VAL A 377 15.71 -12.70 -3.77
N MET A 378 16.35 -12.08 -4.74
CA MET A 378 17.80 -11.99 -4.82
C MET A 378 18.17 -10.52 -4.89
N LEU A 379 19.08 -10.10 -4.02
CA LEU A 379 19.68 -8.78 -4.03
C LEU A 379 21.11 -8.89 -4.56
N ILE A 380 21.43 -8.10 -5.57
CA ILE A 380 22.79 -7.97 -6.10
C ILE A 380 23.34 -6.63 -5.67
N GLN A 381 24.32 -6.63 -4.78
CA GLN A 381 25.01 -5.43 -4.29
C GLN A 381 26.26 -5.16 -5.11
N THR A 382 26.47 -3.89 -5.45
CA THR A 382 27.60 -3.48 -6.27
C THR A 382 28.26 -2.19 -5.76
N THR A 383 29.56 -2.05 -6.00
CA THR A 383 30.33 -0.81 -5.81
C THR A 383 30.11 0.21 -6.93
N ASN A 384 29.48 -0.19 -8.04
CA ASN A 384 29.48 0.62 -9.26
C ASN A 384 28.77 1.98 -9.04
N GLN A 385 29.51 3.05 -9.32
CA GLN A 385 28.98 4.41 -9.25
C GLN A 385 27.92 4.72 -10.31
N SER A 386 27.85 3.91 -11.38
CA SER A 386 26.89 4.04 -12.48
C SER A 386 25.44 3.83 -12.03
N LEU A 387 25.21 3.01 -11.00
CA LEU A 387 23.91 2.88 -10.36
C LEU A 387 23.63 4.14 -9.54
N LYS A 388 22.53 4.82 -9.86
CA LYS A 388 22.13 6.07 -9.18
C LYS A 388 21.76 5.84 -7.71
N MET A 389 21.73 6.93 -6.93
CA MET A 389 21.38 6.95 -5.49
C MET A 389 20.12 6.13 -5.12
N MET A 390 19.15 6.02 -6.03
CA MET A 390 17.90 5.31 -5.80
C MET A 390 18.11 3.79 -5.60
N HIS A 391 19.20 3.22 -6.09
CA HIS A 391 19.57 1.81 -5.85
C HIS A 391 20.06 1.55 -4.43
N HIS A 392 20.28 2.58 -3.60
CA HIS A 392 20.47 2.37 -2.16
C HIS A 392 19.17 1.93 -1.49
N ILE A 393 18.01 2.36 -1.99
CA ILE A 393 16.71 2.06 -1.38
C ILE A 393 16.38 0.58 -1.53
N SER A 394 16.70 -0.06 -2.67
CA SER A 394 16.52 -1.51 -2.86
C SER A 394 17.34 -2.34 -1.87
N SER A 395 18.58 -1.92 -1.58
CA SER A 395 19.41 -2.57 -0.56
C SER A 395 18.86 -2.33 0.84
N LEU A 396 18.47 -1.09 1.15
CA LEU A 396 17.87 -0.72 2.42
C LEU A 396 16.55 -1.49 2.68
N LEU A 397 15.73 -1.69 1.66
CA LEU A 397 14.48 -2.47 1.75
C LEU A 397 14.73 -3.96 1.96
N PHE A 398 15.85 -4.51 1.48
CA PHE A 398 16.16 -5.92 1.59
C PHE A 398 16.82 -6.25 2.94
N ASP A 399 18.03 -5.74 3.20
CA ASP A 399 18.82 -6.07 4.39
C ASP A 399 19.11 -4.87 5.31
N GLY A 400 18.60 -3.68 4.98
CA GLY A 400 18.88 -2.45 5.73
C GLY A 400 20.28 -1.87 5.50
N SER A 401 21.05 -2.43 4.55
CA SER A 401 22.37 -1.91 4.21
C SER A 401 22.28 -0.66 3.35
N ASN A 402 23.29 0.20 3.45
CA ASN A 402 23.43 1.38 2.61
C ASN A 402 24.23 1.08 1.32
N ALA A 403 24.33 -0.18 0.90
CA ALA A 403 24.97 -0.55 -0.37
C ALA A 403 24.05 -0.21 -1.55
N ARG A 404 24.59 -0.10 -2.77
CA ARG A 404 23.77 0.01 -3.99
C ARG A 404 23.39 -1.39 -4.42
N GLY A 405 22.09 -1.66 -4.51
CA GLY A 405 21.57 -2.98 -4.81
C GLY A 405 20.56 -3.02 -5.95
N VAL A 406 20.48 -4.13 -6.66
CA VAL A 406 19.41 -4.43 -7.62
C VAL A 406 18.59 -5.58 -7.06
N LEU A 407 17.28 -5.36 -6.92
CA LEU A 407 16.35 -6.34 -6.39
C LEU A 407 15.75 -7.17 -7.53
N LEU A 408 15.96 -8.48 -7.46
CA LEU A 408 15.37 -9.47 -8.37
C LEU A 408 14.30 -10.24 -7.61
N THR A 409 13.15 -10.42 -8.24
CA THR A 409 12.10 -11.28 -7.69
C THR A 409 11.84 -12.45 -8.63
N SER A 410 11.34 -13.55 -8.08
CA SER A 410 10.90 -14.74 -8.81
C SER A 410 9.85 -14.48 -9.90
N ALA A 411 9.31 -13.27 -9.97
CA ALA A 411 8.37 -12.83 -10.99
C ALA A 411 9.03 -12.62 -12.36
N LEU A 412 10.36 -12.59 -12.45
CA LEU A 412 11.07 -12.51 -13.73
C LEU A 412 10.76 -13.73 -14.60
N SER A 413 10.50 -13.49 -15.89
CA SER A 413 10.21 -14.53 -16.88
C SER A 413 11.23 -15.66 -16.92
N VAL A 414 12.51 -15.31 -16.74
CA VAL A 414 13.67 -16.20 -16.89
C VAL A 414 14.50 -16.21 -15.59
N TYR A 415 13.82 -16.23 -14.42
CA TYR A 415 14.47 -16.10 -13.11
C TYR A 415 15.51 -17.20 -12.82
N ASP A 416 15.11 -18.48 -12.82
CA ASP A 416 16.00 -19.58 -12.41
C ASP A 416 17.29 -19.66 -13.24
N PRO A 417 17.24 -19.69 -14.59
CA PRO A 417 18.46 -19.73 -15.40
C PRO A 417 19.30 -18.44 -15.27
N LEU A 418 18.69 -17.28 -15.04
CA LEU A 418 19.43 -16.04 -14.78
C LEU A 418 20.16 -16.09 -13.43
N VAL A 419 19.51 -16.57 -12.38
CA VAL A 419 20.13 -16.76 -11.05
C VAL A 419 21.27 -17.76 -11.15
N GLN A 420 21.06 -18.90 -11.81
CA GLN A 420 22.11 -19.91 -12.02
C GLN A 420 23.32 -19.32 -12.75
N GLN A 421 23.09 -18.55 -13.82
CA GLN A 421 24.18 -17.89 -14.55
C GLN A 421 24.93 -16.89 -13.67
N ILE A 422 24.22 -16.06 -12.90
CA ILE A 422 24.85 -15.09 -11.99
C ILE A 422 25.67 -15.81 -10.93
N VAL A 423 25.11 -16.84 -10.30
CA VAL A 423 25.80 -17.63 -9.27
C VAL A 423 27.06 -18.27 -9.85
N LEU A 424 26.97 -18.86 -11.06
CA LEU A 424 28.13 -19.46 -11.75
C LEU A 424 29.20 -18.43 -12.12
N GLU A 425 28.83 -17.26 -12.63
CA GLU A 425 29.79 -16.22 -13.01
C GLU A 425 30.45 -15.56 -11.79
N VAL A 426 29.69 -15.41 -10.69
CA VAL A 426 30.21 -14.89 -9.42
C VAL A 426 31.13 -15.92 -8.75
N SER A 427 30.74 -17.20 -8.71
CA SER A 427 31.57 -18.26 -8.12
C SER A 427 32.87 -18.49 -8.90
N ARG A 428 32.85 -18.36 -10.23
CA ARG A 428 34.06 -18.42 -11.07
C ARG A 428 35.08 -17.34 -10.73
N ARG A 429 34.64 -16.19 -10.21
CA ARG A 429 35.49 -15.03 -9.95
C ARG A 429 35.84 -14.84 -8.47
N GLN A 430 35.20 -15.58 -7.58
CA GLN A 430 35.53 -15.58 -6.16
C GLN A 430 36.91 -16.22 -5.96
N ARG A 431 37.95 -15.39 -5.81
CA ARG A 431 39.27 -15.86 -5.38
C ARG A 431 39.16 -16.38 -3.93
N PRO A 432 39.82 -17.49 -3.58
CA PRO A 432 39.87 -17.94 -2.20
C PRO A 432 40.67 -16.90 -1.40
N SER A 433 39.97 -16.02 -0.69
CA SER A 433 40.53 -15.05 0.24
C SER A 433 39.92 -15.30 1.62
N GLU A 434 40.80 -15.37 2.62
CA GLU A 434 40.63 -15.91 3.97
C GLU A 434 39.74 -15.09 4.94
N GLN A 435 38.93 -14.13 4.49
CA GLN A 435 38.14 -13.30 5.43
C GLN A 435 36.64 -13.29 5.10
N ASP A 436 35.94 -14.24 5.74
CA ASP A 436 34.60 -14.17 6.34
C ASP A 436 33.57 -13.19 5.74
N GLU A 437 32.97 -13.62 4.64
CA GLU A 437 31.53 -13.65 4.31
C GLU A 437 31.48 -13.89 2.79
N GLY A 438 31.06 -15.08 2.36
CA GLY A 438 31.05 -15.40 0.94
C GLY A 438 30.30 -14.35 0.11
N ILE A 439 30.82 -14.00 -1.07
CA ILE A 439 30.13 -13.12 -2.04
C ILE A 439 28.70 -13.62 -2.28
N LEU A 440 28.48 -14.94 -2.18
CA LEU A 440 27.16 -15.56 -2.15
C LEU A 440 26.73 -15.78 -0.69
N THR A 441 25.67 -15.08 -0.26
CA THR A 441 24.99 -15.35 1.01
C THR A 441 23.64 -16.00 0.73
N GLU A 442 23.55 -17.29 1.04
CA GLU A 442 22.28 -18.03 1.02
C GLU A 442 21.49 -17.76 2.31
N ASP A 443 20.16 -17.61 2.19
CA ASP A 443 19.24 -17.32 3.30
C ASP A 443 19.49 -15.98 4.03
N ALA A 444 19.72 -14.91 3.26
CA ALA A 444 19.95 -13.58 3.81
C ALA A 444 18.74 -13.05 4.61
N PRO A 445 18.97 -12.26 5.68
CA PRO A 445 17.94 -11.72 6.55
C PRO A 445 17.14 -10.59 5.87
N ALA A 446 16.24 -10.95 4.96
CA ALA A 446 15.34 -10.02 4.28
C ALA A 446 14.13 -9.64 5.16
N TRP A 447 14.37 -9.11 6.36
CA TRP A 447 13.36 -9.02 7.43
C TRP A 447 12.10 -8.25 7.03
N LEU A 448 12.24 -7.10 6.36
CA LEU A 448 11.08 -6.31 5.91
C LEU A 448 10.17 -7.13 4.99
N LEU A 449 10.76 -7.77 3.97
CA LEU A 449 10.00 -8.56 3.00
C LEU A 449 9.41 -9.81 3.67
N ARG A 450 10.19 -10.53 4.48
CA ARG A 450 9.73 -11.74 5.19
C ARG A 450 8.56 -11.43 6.13
N LEU A 451 8.66 -10.38 6.94
CA LEU A 451 7.60 -9.96 7.85
C LEU A 451 6.34 -9.48 7.09
N MET A 452 6.48 -8.95 5.87
CA MET A 452 5.35 -8.55 5.03
C MET A 452 4.60 -9.75 4.42
N PHE A 453 5.31 -10.80 3.99
CA PHE A 453 4.71 -11.94 3.27
C PHE A 453 4.36 -13.14 4.18
N LYS A 454 5.19 -13.42 5.19
CA LYS A 454 5.04 -14.54 6.14
C LYS A 454 5.47 -14.11 7.55
N PRO A 455 4.65 -13.30 8.25
CA PRO A 455 5.02 -12.73 9.54
C PRO A 455 5.31 -13.78 10.61
N SER A 456 4.56 -14.88 10.68
CA SER A 456 4.78 -15.97 11.65
C SER A 456 6.15 -16.62 11.49
N ASP A 457 6.44 -17.16 10.29
CA ASP A 457 7.70 -17.84 9.99
C ASP A 457 8.91 -16.89 10.18
N ALA A 458 8.73 -15.60 9.88
CA ALA A 458 9.75 -14.59 10.08
C ALA A 458 10.03 -14.31 11.55
N ILE A 459 8.99 -14.14 12.36
CA ILE A 459 9.09 -13.93 13.81
C ILE A 459 9.76 -15.14 14.48
N ASP A 460 9.34 -16.36 14.14
CA ASP A 460 9.93 -17.60 14.70
C ASP A 460 11.42 -17.71 14.37
N ARG A 461 11.81 -17.36 13.13
CA ARG A 461 13.22 -17.28 12.74
C ARG A 461 13.98 -16.20 13.52
N MET A 462 13.40 -15.01 13.71
CA MET A 462 14.02 -13.93 14.49
C MET A 462 14.25 -14.36 15.94
N VAL A 463 13.23 -14.95 16.57
CA VAL A 463 13.28 -15.45 17.93
C VAL A 463 14.33 -16.56 18.04
N SER A 464 14.26 -17.61 17.19
CA SER A 464 15.21 -18.72 17.24
C SER A 464 16.67 -18.28 17.03
N ASN A 465 16.92 -17.31 16.15
CA ASN A 465 18.25 -16.74 15.94
C ASN A 465 18.78 -15.99 17.17
N ILE A 466 17.90 -15.31 17.91
CA ILE A 466 18.27 -14.60 19.14
C ILE A 466 18.37 -15.52 20.35
N LEU A 467 17.54 -16.56 20.43
CA LEU A 467 17.65 -17.61 21.45
C LEU A 467 19.02 -18.32 21.39
N ARG A 468 19.59 -18.49 20.18
CA ARG A 468 20.92 -19.09 19.96
C ARG A 468 22.10 -18.21 20.40
N ARG A 469 21.89 -16.91 20.65
CA ARG A 469 22.96 -15.98 21.08
C ARG A 469 22.94 -15.83 22.60
N GLU A 470 23.96 -16.33 23.30
CA GLU A 470 24.09 -16.16 24.76
C GLU A 470 24.20 -14.68 25.18
N ASP A 471 24.83 -13.86 24.33
CA ASP A 471 24.99 -12.41 24.48
C ASP A 471 23.67 -11.61 24.48
N SER A 472 22.56 -12.22 24.05
CA SER A 472 21.25 -11.54 23.92
C SER A 472 20.54 -11.29 25.26
N THR A 473 21.07 -11.82 26.35
CA THR A 473 20.50 -11.71 27.71
C THR A 473 20.89 -10.41 28.42
N LYS A 474 21.98 -9.75 27.98
CA LYS A 474 22.49 -8.49 28.55
C LYS A 474 22.22 -7.32 27.62
N ILE A 475 21.90 -6.16 28.18
CA ILE A 475 21.73 -4.92 27.41
C ILE A 475 23.12 -4.34 27.10
N LYS A 476 23.61 -4.57 25.88
CA LYS A 476 24.75 -3.85 25.29
C LYS A 476 24.25 -2.61 24.55
N PHE A 477 24.69 -1.41 24.97
CA PHE A 477 24.26 -0.13 24.40
C PHE A 477 24.59 -0.02 22.90
N ASP A 478 25.78 -0.44 22.48
CA ASP A 478 26.20 -0.38 21.07
C ASP A 478 25.30 -1.23 20.18
N THR A 479 25.00 -2.45 20.61
CA THR A 479 24.10 -3.37 19.91
C THR A 479 22.67 -2.84 19.88
N MET A 480 22.21 -2.20 20.97
CA MET A 480 20.89 -1.58 21.07
C MET A 480 20.75 -0.39 20.10
N MET A 481 21.79 0.44 19.96
CA MET A 481 21.79 1.57 19.03
C MET A 481 21.78 1.10 17.57
N ILE A 482 22.57 0.07 17.24
CA ILE A 482 22.60 -0.50 15.89
C ILE A 482 21.25 -1.14 15.52
N LEU A 483 20.67 -1.93 16.44
CA LEU A 483 19.39 -2.60 16.22
C LEU A 483 18.18 -1.68 16.40
N GLY A 484 18.35 -0.52 17.01
CA GLY A 484 17.35 0.54 17.12
C GLY A 484 17.22 1.42 15.87
N ARG A 485 18.14 1.33 14.91
CA ARG A 485 18.08 2.11 13.63
C ARG A 485 16.75 1.98 12.87
N PRO A 486 16.07 0.82 12.80
CA PRO A 486 14.73 0.71 12.22
C PRO A 486 13.70 1.67 12.84
N MET A 487 13.82 1.94 14.15
CA MET A 487 12.90 2.84 14.82
C MET A 487 13.09 4.28 14.37
N VAL A 488 14.32 4.72 14.09
CA VAL A 488 14.57 6.04 13.51
C VAL A 488 13.87 6.20 12.14
N TRP A 489 13.88 5.15 11.32
CA TRP A 489 13.14 5.16 10.05
C TRP A 489 11.62 5.17 10.26
N LEU A 490 11.13 4.40 11.24
CA LEU A 490 9.71 4.34 11.59
C LEU A 490 9.17 5.67 12.15
N THR A 491 10.00 6.47 12.83
CA THR A 491 9.64 7.80 13.33
C THR A 491 9.83 8.90 12.28
N ALA A 492 10.78 8.72 11.36
CA ALA A 492 11.03 9.68 10.29
C ALA A 492 9.79 9.88 9.39
N ILE A 493 9.05 8.81 9.07
CA ILE A 493 7.90 8.92 8.15
C ILE A 493 6.74 9.74 8.75
N PRO A 494 6.22 9.45 9.97
CA PRO A 494 5.25 10.31 10.64
C PRO A 494 5.71 11.76 10.77
N THR A 495 7.00 11.97 11.00
CA THR A 495 7.57 13.32 11.10
C THR A 495 7.53 14.04 9.76
N LEU A 496 7.88 13.36 8.67
CA LEU A 496 7.72 13.89 7.31
C LEU A 496 6.25 14.16 6.99
N MET A 497 5.32 13.32 7.46
CA MET A 497 3.88 13.57 7.31
C MET A 497 3.47 14.88 7.99
N LEU A 498 3.93 15.13 9.22
CA LEU A 498 3.68 16.41 9.93
C LEU A 498 4.26 17.61 9.15
N LEU A 499 5.49 17.48 8.65
CA LEU A 499 6.14 18.55 7.89
C LEU A 499 5.41 18.85 6.57
N VAL A 500 5.01 17.81 5.82
CA VAL A 500 4.25 17.98 4.57
C VAL A 500 2.88 18.59 4.87
N GLU A 501 2.19 18.12 5.91
CA GLU A 501 0.88 18.65 6.27
C GLU A 501 0.98 20.14 6.63
N ARG A 502 1.92 20.50 7.51
CA ARG A 502 2.03 21.87 8.00
C ARG A 502 2.58 22.85 6.96
N HIS A 503 3.67 22.47 6.28
CA HIS A 503 4.41 23.37 5.40
C HIS A 503 3.96 23.32 3.94
N ILE A 504 3.40 22.20 3.48
CA ILE A 504 2.96 22.04 2.08
C ILE A 504 1.43 22.08 1.96
N ASN A 505 0.66 21.38 2.81
CA ASN A 505 -0.81 21.44 2.81
C ASN A 505 -1.31 22.73 3.47
N GLY A 506 -0.76 23.08 4.65
CA GLY A 506 -1.15 24.25 5.44
C GLY A 506 -0.50 25.56 5.01
N VAL A 507 0.52 25.52 4.14
CA VAL A 507 1.24 26.71 3.62
C VAL A 507 1.79 27.60 4.74
N HIS A 508 2.23 27.00 5.85
CA HIS A 508 2.92 27.73 6.92
C HIS A 508 4.43 27.73 6.67
N TYR A 509 5.09 28.86 6.88
CA TYR A 509 6.56 28.90 6.84
C TYR A 509 7.15 28.29 8.14
N PRO A 510 8.38 27.75 8.11
CA PRO A 510 9.02 27.18 9.28
C PRO A 510 9.32 28.26 10.33
N THR A 511 8.62 28.19 11.46
CA THR A 511 8.88 29.00 12.66
C THR A 511 9.63 28.20 13.72
N VAL A 512 10.26 28.88 14.68
CA VAL A 512 10.92 28.22 15.84
C VAL A 512 9.96 27.30 16.59
N SER A 513 8.71 27.74 16.79
CA SER A 513 7.66 26.89 17.38
C SER A 513 7.37 25.64 16.55
N SER A 514 7.36 25.74 15.22
CA SER A 514 7.21 24.59 14.32
C SER A 514 8.32 23.56 14.52
N ILE A 515 9.56 24.03 14.64
CA ILE A 515 10.72 23.15 14.86
C ILE A 515 10.62 22.44 16.22
N ILE A 516 10.27 23.18 17.28
CA ILE A 516 10.07 22.60 18.62
C ILE A 516 8.97 21.53 18.58
N ASN A 517 7.83 21.82 17.95
CA ASN A 517 6.72 20.88 17.81
C ASN A 517 7.14 19.59 17.09
N VAL A 518 7.90 19.72 15.99
CA VAL A 518 8.45 18.59 15.24
C VAL A 518 9.41 17.76 16.10
N LEU A 519 10.29 18.39 16.88
CA LEU A 519 11.20 17.68 17.78
C LEU A 519 10.45 16.91 18.88
N VAL A 520 9.45 17.53 19.51
CA VAL A 520 8.60 16.86 20.51
C VAL A 520 7.85 15.69 19.87
N PHE A 521 7.34 15.86 18.65
CA PHE A 521 6.66 14.80 17.91
C PHE A 521 7.58 13.62 17.58
N VAL A 522 8.80 13.88 17.12
CA VAL A 522 9.84 12.85 16.91
C VAL A 522 10.11 12.08 18.19
N PHE A 523 10.26 12.79 19.31
CA PHE A 523 10.53 12.18 20.60
C PHE A 523 9.41 11.23 21.04
N ILE A 524 8.14 11.65 20.90
CA ILE A 524 6.98 10.81 21.24
C ILE A 524 6.90 9.58 20.35
N CYS A 525 7.16 9.72 19.05
CA CYS A 525 7.19 8.57 18.15
C CYS A 525 8.34 7.61 18.53
N LEU A 526 9.48 8.12 19.01
CA LEU A 526 10.63 7.32 19.40
C LEU A 526 10.41 6.58 20.73
N LEU A 527 9.62 7.16 21.64
CA LEU A 527 9.29 6.56 22.94
C LEU A 527 8.53 5.22 22.83
N GLU A 528 7.87 4.96 21.71
CA GLU A 528 7.21 3.67 21.45
C GLU A 528 8.16 2.48 21.68
N TYR A 529 9.40 2.59 21.19
CA TYR A 529 10.40 1.53 21.28
C TYR A 529 10.79 1.17 22.73
N PRO A 530 11.36 2.09 23.53
CA PRO A 530 11.76 1.75 24.89
C PRO A 530 10.57 1.38 25.76
N ILE A 531 9.38 1.96 25.55
CA ILE A 531 8.18 1.62 26.33
C ILE A 531 7.72 0.20 26.03
N ALA A 532 7.55 -0.17 24.76
CA ALA A 532 7.08 -1.50 24.38
C ALA A 532 8.04 -2.60 24.88
N ALA A 533 9.35 -2.39 24.74
CA ALA A 533 10.36 -3.33 25.21
C ALA A 533 10.44 -3.41 26.74
N ALA A 534 10.38 -2.27 27.45
CA ALA A 534 10.45 -2.23 28.91
C ALA A 534 9.22 -2.85 29.57
N VAL A 535 8.01 -2.61 29.05
CA VAL A 535 6.79 -3.24 29.61
C VAL A 535 6.81 -4.75 29.39
N ALA A 536 7.30 -5.22 28.24
CA ALA A 536 7.45 -6.65 27.99
C ALA A 536 8.44 -7.29 28.97
N GLN A 537 9.62 -6.69 29.15
CA GLN A 537 10.62 -7.15 30.11
C GLN A 537 10.10 -7.14 31.55
N PHE A 538 9.44 -6.05 31.98
CA PHE A 538 8.90 -5.93 33.33
C PHE A 538 7.83 -6.97 33.61
N SER A 539 6.93 -7.21 32.65
CA SER A 539 5.90 -8.23 32.80
C SER A 539 6.49 -9.64 32.94
N GLU A 540 7.60 -9.93 32.26
CA GLU A 540 8.23 -11.25 32.34
C GLU A 540 9.00 -11.44 33.66
N ARG A 541 9.75 -10.42 34.08
CA ARG A 541 10.53 -10.45 35.33
C ARG A 541 9.66 -10.76 36.55
N ASN A 542 8.42 -10.28 36.55
CA ASN A 542 7.48 -10.49 37.66
C ASN A 542 6.85 -11.90 37.67
N LEU A 543 7.07 -12.74 36.65
CA LEU A 543 6.38 -14.01 36.48
C LEU A 543 7.30 -15.23 36.45
N ASP A 544 8.40 -15.24 35.69
CA ASP A 544 9.17 -16.48 35.43
C ASP A 544 10.72 -16.38 35.53
N GLY A 545 11.27 -15.31 36.12
CA GLY A 545 12.72 -15.20 36.35
C GLY A 545 13.58 -14.91 35.10
N ASP A 546 14.88 -14.67 35.33
CA ASP A 546 15.80 -13.83 34.52
C ASP A 546 16.16 -14.27 33.08
N ALA A 547 15.55 -15.30 32.50
CA ALA A 547 16.11 -15.97 31.31
C ALA A 547 16.10 -15.14 30.00
N HIS A 548 15.28 -14.08 29.88
CA HIS A 548 15.00 -13.40 28.61
C HIS A 548 15.04 -11.85 28.64
N LEU A 549 15.62 -11.28 29.69
CA LEU A 549 15.42 -9.87 30.09
C LEU A 549 15.70 -8.82 29.00
N ALA A 550 16.76 -8.94 28.20
CA ALA A 550 17.13 -7.91 27.22
C ALA A 550 16.60 -8.15 25.80
N ARG A 551 16.04 -9.33 25.51
CA ARG A 551 15.68 -9.77 24.15
C ARG A 551 14.62 -8.89 23.45
N PRO A 552 13.60 -8.33 24.16
CA PRO A 552 12.64 -7.40 23.56
C PRO A 552 13.28 -6.17 22.90
N PHE A 553 14.36 -5.62 23.48
CA PHE A 553 15.03 -4.44 22.94
C PHE A 553 15.67 -4.70 21.58
N TYR A 554 16.10 -5.93 21.32
CA TYR A 554 16.73 -6.30 20.06
C TYR A 554 15.74 -6.66 18.95
N LEU A 555 14.61 -7.28 19.33
CA LEU A 555 13.63 -7.82 18.38
C LEU A 555 12.56 -6.80 17.98
N TYR A 556 12.12 -5.94 18.91
CA TYR A 556 10.97 -5.08 18.67
C TYR A 556 11.17 -4.11 17.49
N PRO A 557 12.30 -3.39 17.34
CA PRO A 557 12.51 -2.49 16.20
C PRO A 557 12.39 -3.16 14.84
N THR A 558 12.96 -4.35 14.71
CA THR A 558 13.01 -5.10 13.44
C THR A 558 11.66 -5.73 13.12
N ALA A 559 10.93 -6.21 14.13
CA ALA A 559 9.57 -6.75 13.95
C ALA A 559 8.60 -5.71 13.38
N GLN A 560 8.77 -4.43 13.69
CA GLN A 560 7.88 -3.35 13.25
C GLN A 560 8.18 -2.80 11.84
N LEU A 561 9.23 -3.27 11.16
CA LEU A 561 9.63 -2.81 9.82
C LEU A 561 8.49 -2.75 8.77
N PRO A 562 7.57 -3.74 8.68
CA PRO A 562 6.43 -3.69 7.74
C PRO A 562 5.63 -2.38 7.75
N ARG A 563 5.57 -1.72 8.91
CA ARG A 563 4.84 -0.47 9.09
C ARG A 563 5.36 0.66 8.20
N ILE A 564 6.65 0.66 7.86
CA ILE A 564 7.28 1.64 6.97
C ILE A 564 6.53 1.71 5.63
N VAL A 565 6.14 0.57 5.05
CA VAL A 565 5.46 0.52 3.75
C VAL A 565 4.09 1.17 3.82
N VAL A 566 3.31 0.87 4.87
CA VAL A 566 1.97 1.44 5.08
C VAL A 566 2.06 2.94 5.32
N MET A 567 3.00 3.38 6.16
CA MET A 567 3.20 4.80 6.47
C MET A 567 3.74 5.58 5.27
N LEU A 568 4.57 4.98 4.42
CA LEU A 568 5.03 5.61 3.18
C LEU A 568 3.88 5.80 2.20
N GLY A 569 2.94 4.85 2.14
CA GLY A 569 1.68 5.01 1.43
C GLY A 569 0.84 6.17 1.98
N ALA A 570 0.74 6.31 3.30
CA ALA A 570 0.05 7.42 3.95
C ALA A 570 0.70 8.78 3.63
N LEU A 571 2.04 8.86 3.71
CA LEU A 571 2.83 10.03 3.31
C LEU A 571 2.57 10.41 1.85
N LEU A 572 2.54 9.43 0.95
CA LEU A 572 2.30 9.66 -0.47
C LEU A 572 0.91 10.27 -0.71
N LEU A 573 -0.12 9.72 -0.07
CA LEU A 573 -1.49 10.26 -0.17
C LEU A 573 -1.61 11.67 0.41
N LEU A 574 -0.87 11.94 1.48
CA LEU A 574 -0.79 13.26 2.12
C LEU A 574 -0.06 14.29 1.21
N VAL A 575 1.03 13.88 0.55
CA VAL A 575 1.72 14.67 -0.49
C VAL A 575 0.81 14.92 -1.71
N LEU A 576 -0.16 14.06 -1.98
CA LEU A 576 -1.18 14.27 -3.01
C LEU A 576 -2.42 15.04 -2.52
N ASN A 577 -2.44 15.48 -1.26
CA ASN A 577 -3.55 16.17 -0.61
C ASN A 577 -4.87 15.36 -0.61
N VAL A 578 -4.77 14.04 -0.48
CA VAL A 578 -5.95 13.18 -0.37
C VAL A 578 -6.40 13.16 1.10
N PRO A 579 -7.58 13.73 1.43
CA PRO A 579 -8.04 13.79 2.80
C PRO A 579 -8.43 12.40 3.30
N LEU A 580 -8.34 12.21 4.62
CA LEU A 580 -8.81 11.03 5.38
C LEU A 580 -8.08 9.71 5.10
N LEU A 581 -7.70 9.39 3.87
CA LEU A 581 -6.99 8.14 3.56
C LEU A 581 -5.66 7.97 4.32
N PRO A 582 -4.82 9.01 4.50
CA PRO A 582 -3.61 8.88 5.31
C PRO A 582 -3.92 8.47 6.76
N VAL A 583 -5.00 9.01 7.34
CA VAL A 583 -5.46 8.68 8.70
C VAL A 583 -5.91 7.22 8.78
N LEU A 584 -6.69 6.75 7.80
CA LEU A 584 -7.12 5.35 7.73
C LEU A 584 -5.94 4.39 7.57
N LEU A 585 -4.94 4.73 6.75
CA LEU A 585 -3.72 3.94 6.61
C LEU A 585 -2.90 3.94 7.90
N TRP A 586 -2.85 5.05 8.62
CA TRP A 586 -2.19 5.11 9.93
C TRP A 586 -2.88 4.22 10.96
N ILE A 587 -4.22 4.24 11.03
CA ILE A 587 -4.98 3.33 11.89
C ILE A 587 -4.72 1.88 11.49
N GLY A 588 -4.69 1.57 10.20
CA GLY A 588 -4.32 0.25 9.69
C GLY A 588 -2.91 -0.16 10.13
N ALA A 589 -1.94 0.76 10.07
CA ALA A 589 -0.58 0.56 10.56
C ALA A 589 -0.52 0.34 12.08
N ALA A 590 -1.39 0.99 12.87
CA ALA A 590 -1.48 0.77 14.31
C ALA A 590 -2.03 -0.64 14.63
N ILE A 591 -3.07 -1.09 13.92
CA ILE A 591 -3.61 -2.45 14.03
C ILE A 591 -2.55 -3.47 13.62
N TRP A 592 -1.82 -3.21 12.54
CA TRP A 592 -0.74 -4.08 12.08
C TRP A 592 0.40 -4.16 13.10
N SER A 593 0.74 -3.04 13.74
CA SER A 593 1.73 -2.97 14.81
C SER A 593 1.33 -3.81 16.01
N PHE A 594 0.05 -3.79 16.40
CA PHE A 594 -0.51 -4.68 17.41
C PHE A 594 -0.31 -6.17 17.05
N LEU A 595 -0.68 -6.57 15.82
CA LEU A 595 -0.58 -7.97 15.38
C LEU A 595 0.88 -8.48 15.38
N LEU A 596 1.81 -7.67 14.87
CA LEU A 596 3.24 -8.02 14.85
C LEU A 596 3.84 -8.10 16.26
N THR A 597 3.41 -7.20 17.14
CA THR A 597 3.86 -7.18 18.55
C THR A 597 3.32 -8.39 19.31
N ALA A 598 2.04 -8.71 19.14
CA ALA A 598 1.43 -9.89 19.72
C ALA A 598 2.16 -11.15 19.23
N GLY A 599 2.34 -11.34 17.92
CA GLY A 599 3.07 -12.49 17.38
C GLY A 599 4.51 -12.58 17.91
N LEU A 600 5.20 -11.44 18.10
CA LEU A 600 6.54 -11.42 18.67
C LEU A 600 6.56 -11.91 20.12
N TRP A 601 5.60 -11.47 20.94
CA TRP A 601 5.52 -11.88 22.34
C TRP A 601 5.07 -13.32 22.51
N GLU A 602 4.18 -13.80 21.64
CA GLU A 602 3.82 -15.22 21.56
C GLU A 602 5.04 -16.07 21.22
N GLY A 603 5.82 -15.69 20.20
CA GLY A 603 7.03 -16.43 19.81
C GLY A 603 8.14 -16.38 20.86
N LEU A 604 8.35 -15.23 21.52
CA LEU A 604 9.45 -15.04 22.48
C LEU A 604 9.16 -15.63 23.86
N TYR A 605 7.91 -15.52 24.33
CA TYR A 605 7.52 -15.87 25.70
C TYR A 605 6.40 -16.91 25.80
N GLY A 606 5.81 -17.36 24.69
CA GLY A 606 4.67 -18.28 24.71
C GLY A 606 3.39 -17.68 25.31
N TRP A 607 3.29 -16.35 25.39
CA TRP A 607 2.13 -15.70 25.99
C TRP A 607 0.86 -15.94 25.17
N SER A 608 -0.26 -16.20 25.85
CA SER A 608 -1.57 -16.39 25.23
C SER A 608 -2.68 -15.64 25.98
N GLY A 609 -3.84 -15.49 25.34
CA GLY A 609 -5.03 -14.89 25.96
C GLY A 609 -4.93 -13.39 26.27
N GLY A 610 -5.48 -12.95 27.40
CA GLY A 610 -5.60 -11.53 27.75
C GLY A 610 -4.27 -10.80 27.96
N LYS A 611 -3.22 -11.49 28.42
CA LYS A 611 -1.87 -10.94 28.60
C LYS A 611 -1.27 -10.49 27.26
N LEU A 612 -1.43 -11.33 26.24
CA LEU A 612 -1.00 -11.07 24.87
C LEU A 612 -1.71 -9.84 24.29
N LEU A 613 -3.04 -9.78 24.47
CA LEU A 613 -3.85 -8.68 23.99
C LEU A 613 -3.50 -7.36 24.68
N GLY A 614 -3.31 -7.38 26.00
CA GLY A 614 -3.00 -6.18 26.79
C GLY A 614 -1.64 -5.59 26.44
N ILE A 615 -0.57 -6.39 26.52
CA ILE A 615 0.80 -5.91 26.28
C ILE A 615 1.04 -5.67 24.78
N GLY A 616 0.44 -6.50 23.92
CA GLY A 616 0.48 -6.31 22.47
C GLY A 616 -0.19 -5.02 21.99
N ALA A 617 -1.17 -4.48 22.73
CA ALA A 617 -1.90 -3.26 22.37
C ALA A 617 -1.12 -1.97 22.63
N ILE A 618 -0.06 -2.00 23.44
CA ILE A 618 0.70 -0.80 23.84
C ILE A 618 1.20 0.00 22.62
N PRO A 619 1.84 -0.61 21.61
CA PRO A 619 2.25 0.12 20.41
C PRO A 619 1.11 0.76 19.64
N ALA A 620 -0.02 0.06 19.53
CA ALA A 620 -1.20 0.59 18.84
C ALA A 620 -1.78 1.81 19.59
N ILE A 621 -1.82 1.77 20.92
CA ILE A 621 -2.25 2.91 21.75
C ILE A 621 -1.32 4.11 21.53
N ILE A 622 0.00 3.89 21.59
CA ILE A 622 0.99 4.96 21.37
C ILE A 622 0.86 5.54 19.95
N GLN A 623 0.61 4.69 18.95
CA GLN A 623 0.37 5.12 17.57
C GLN A 623 -0.90 5.94 17.41
N VAL A 624 -1.99 5.58 18.11
CA VAL A 624 -3.22 6.39 18.12
C VAL A 624 -3.00 7.73 18.83
N LEU A 625 -2.25 7.76 19.93
CA LEU A 625 -1.88 9.02 20.60
C LEU A 625 -1.01 9.90 19.70
N ALA A 626 -0.03 9.31 19.01
CA ALA A 626 0.78 10.03 18.02
C ALA A 626 -0.08 10.57 16.87
N LEU A 627 -1.04 9.79 16.38
CA LEU A 627 -1.99 10.25 15.36
C LEU A 627 -2.88 11.41 15.85
N MET A 628 -3.39 11.34 17.09
CA MET A 628 -4.18 12.43 17.69
C MET A 628 -3.33 13.70 17.84
N MET A 629 -2.08 13.55 18.28
CA MET A 629 -1.15 14.66 18.38
C MET A 629 -0.83 15.24 17.01
N TRP A 630 -0.56 14.39 16.01
CA TRP A 630 -0.37 14.81 14.63
C TRP A 630 -1.55 15.63 14.14
N ALA A 631 -2.78 15.16 14.34
CA ALA A 631 -4.01 15.86 13.96
C ALA A 631 -4.24 17.18 14.72
N SER A 632 -3.66 17.35 15.91
CA SER A 632 -3.71 18.61 16.67
C SER A 632 -2.64 19.61 16.27
N MET A 633 -1.53 19.13 15.68
CA MET A 633 -0.36 19.94 15.31
C MET A 633 -0.30 20.29 13.82
N SER A 634 -1.03 19.54 12.99
CA SER A 634 -1.38 19.84 11.60
C SER A 634 -2.36 20.99 11.52
#